data_AF-A0A5C4R892-F1
#
_entry.id   AF-A0A5C4R892-F1
#
_cell.length_a   1.000
_cell.length_b   1.000
_cell.length_c   1.000
_cell.angle_alpha   90.00
_cell.angle_beta   90.00
_cell.angle_gamma   90.00
#
_symmetry.space_group_name_H-M   'P 1'
#
loop_
_entity.id
_entity.type
_entity.pdbx_description
1 polymer ?
#
loop_
_entity_poly.entity_id
_entity_poly.type
_entity_poly.pdbx_seq_one_letter_code
_entity_poly.pdbx_strand_id
1 'polypeptide(L)'
;MPGCCQMSPETRALRQTIEALAFEGILRPAQGGWTVGDLAIRAPHRLQASGRVRLLDDPRDTTGGLLKPDDLERALAKAGHDPAALMTAMRRSAHFLRAAGPVRDNRLSLKGPALEASLIEGHPYHPGFKTRAGFSDADNAAFGPEGGRTIVPVWLSVDPAIVTRAGTDPAQGWAPPGAIPVHPWQWRCLQRDPAVQALMARGALRAPPVDGPRMQATASLRTLAACDGGDHLKLSLGVGVTSSVRDLVPWSVAVAPAISDWLGRVVASDQHLAGLTILPEHGAAIVARDLLGGRLAAIRRSPPPPGAMPLSALSLTQSDGRALIAPWLAAHGTHAWTARLLTILQPAWRLMTHHGIALEAHGQNLLITHDGGWPTGLVARDFSESLEYLPDRLSLPAPDLAAIEPAMAEAPDGTYHRMGRATDLRDLVADCLVTHVLSDLADLLHRTGHLPEAIFWRLARAALPHAPSLRTDAAMVPAESLAAGLLGRTETHPAPNPLKEPAMTRLFHLNDTLIDPFGPDAPDLLAGRDPDRTRIALLMTDRAACLTQILRLRDAGASCHPIHPETPPDQARDLARRAGCDLMMTDAGLQGLGQHAPHAPSGVLIQTSSGTTGAPKIIARSWAAIQTEIDAYLQAFPQAAGMTPVIAAPITHSYGLIAGVLVGQARGHAPVVLDHANPRAILRQLAQFRDPLIYAAPPLLHVLARLAGAQGLHAVMSSGTVLPQRWFDAIRGASRQLFQQYGCSEAGCLAIAQNPDRPEDMGLPLPHVRLQAGRDAPGPVSVHAAGATVQTGDLGVIDARGHLIFAGRQAEVIDVAGLNVYPAHIETAALSLPGITDAVAFAVPDPVAHQRPALAYAGDIAEARLDAHLAALLSPRQRPVRLVRLPSLPRGANGKIARRALAETLLEAPT
;
A
#
# COMPACT_ATOMS: atom_id res chain seq x y z
N MET A 1 -7.02 -12.40 18.15
CA MET A 1 -5.85 -11.50 18.04
C MET A 1 -5.64 -10.81 19.37
N PRO A 2 -4.56 -11.08 20.13
CA PRO A 2 -4.13 -10.21 21.22
C PRO A 2 -3.03 -9.26 20.71
N GLY A 3 -3.20 -7.95 20.94
CA GLY A 3 -2.10 -6.99 20.89
C GLY A 3 -1.90 -6.18 19.61
N CYS A 4 -2.95 -5.58 19.03
CA CYS A 4 -2.73 -4.38 18.22
C CYS A 4 -2.60 -3.19 19.19
N CYS A 5 -1.38 -2.93 19.69
CA CYS A 5 -1.15 -1.67 20.39
C CYS A 5 -1.51 -0.54 19.42
N GLN A 6 -2.49 0.28 19.77
CA GLN A 6 -2.79 1.48 18.99
C GLN A 6 -1.50 2.28 18.83
N MET A 7 -1.12 2.54 17.58
CA MET A 7 0.03 3.35 17.25
C MET A 7 -0.06 4.69 17.97
N SER A 8 1.00 5.07 18.71
CA SER A 8 1.00 6.35 19.41
C SER A 8 0.95 7.51 18.41
N PRO A 9 0.37 8.67 18.78
CA PRO A 9 0.37 9.86 17.95
C PRO A 9 1.76 10.27 17.44
N GLU A 10 2.80 10.12 18.26
CA GLU A 10 4.19 10.46 17.92
C GLU A 10 4.77 9.47 16.91
N THR A 11 4.55 8.16 17.10
CA THR A 11 4.98 7.15 16.13
C THR A 11 4.28 7.39 14.80
N ARG A 12 2.97 7.68 14.80
CA ARG A 12 2.23 8.03 13.58
C ARG A 12 2.82 9.25 12.88
N ALA A 13 3.04 10.34 13.62
CA ALA A 13 3.55 11.59 13.04
C ALA A 13 4.95 11.41 12.45
N LEU A 14 5.83 10.65 13.11
CA LEU A 14 7.17 10.33 12.61
C LEU A 14 7.11 9.48 11.33
N ARG A 15 6.30 8.41 11.31
CA ARG A 15 6.13 7.56 10.12
C ARG A 15 5.65 8.36 8.92
N GLN A 16 4.60 9.15 9.11
CA GLN A 16 4.02 9.99 8.07
C GLN A 16 5.05 11.02 7.54
N THR A 17 5.88 11.56 8.43
CA THR A 17 6.98 12.47 8.04
C THR A 17 8.02 11.77 7.18
N ILE A 18 8.44 10.55 7.54
CA ILE A 18 9.40 9.77 6.75
C ILE A 18 8.82 9.39 5.39
N GLU A 19 7.56 8.96 5.34
CA GLU A 19 6.87 8.64 4.09
C GLU A 19 6.82 9.84 3.14
N ALA A 20 6.48 11.03 3.66
CA ALA A 20 6.43 12.26 2.88
C ALA A 20 7.82 12.69 2.38
N LEU A 21 8.83 12.71 3.26
CA LEU A 21 10.20 13.06 2.86
C LEU A 21 10.81 12.06 1.87
N ALA A 22 10.46 10.78 1.98
CA ALA A 22 10.89 9.75 1.02
C ALA A 22 10.20 9.92 -0.34
N PHE A 23 8.91 10.21 -0.36
CA PHE A 23 8.15 10.45 -1.59
C PHE A 23 8.64 11.70 -2.33
N GLU A 24 8.91 12.77 -1.61
CA GLU A 24 9.38 14.05 -2.16
C GLU A 24 10.89 14.06 -2.51
N GLY A 25 11.58 12.93 -2.35
CA GLY A 25 12.99 12.78 -2.71
C GLY A 25 13.97 13.50 -1.78
N ILE A 26 13.54 13.91 -0.57
CA ILE A 26 14.44 14.46 0.46
C ILE A 26 15.29 13.34 1.07
N LEU A 27 14.70 12.16 1.28
CA LEU A 27 15.46 10.98 1.73
C LEU A 27 16.01 10.22 0.52
N ARG A 28 17.31 9.91 0.53
CA ARG A 28 17.97 9.18 -0.56
C ARG A 28 17.69 7.68 -0.44
N PRO A 29 17.18 7.01 -1.49
CA PRO A 29 16.95 5.57 -1.47
C PRO A 29 18.21 4.79 -1.12
N ALA A 30 18.06 3.80 -0.24
CA ALA A 30 19.11 2.87 0.13
C ALA A 30 18.51 1.47 0.29
N GLN A 31 19.35 0.45 0.38
CA GLN A 31 18.88 -0.92 0.48
C GLN A 31 18.03 -1.15 1.75
N GLY A 32 16.74 -1.50 1.58
CA GLY A 32 15.82 -1.72 2.70
C GLY A 32 15.35 -0.44 3.41
N GLY A 33 15.49 0.73 2.78
CA GLY A 33 14.95 1.99 3.28
C GLY A 33 15.62 3.22 2.65
N TRP A 34 16.10 4.16 3.47
CA TRP A 34 16.63 5.44 3.00
C TRP A 34 17.82 5.92 3.84
N THR A 35 18.48 6.97 3.36
CA THR A 35 19.54 7.71 4.08
C THR A 35 19.31 9.21 3.99
N VAL A 36 19.74 9.93 5.02
CA VAL A 36 19.80 11.40 5.06
C VAL A 36 20.94 11.82 5.98
N GLY A 37 21.84 12.68 5.51
CA GLY A 37 23.08 12.98 6.23
C GLY A 37 23.87 11.70 6.53
N ASP A 38 24.10 11.42 7.81
CA ASP A 38 24.75 10.20 8.34
C ASP A 38 23.76 9.16 8.88
N LEU A 39 22.46 9.44 8.86
CA LEU A 39 21.43 8.53 9.33
C LEU A 39 20.99 7.57 8.21
N ALA A 40 20.98 6.27 8.51
CA ALA A 40 20.28 5.28 7.70
C ALA A 40 18.99 4.85 8.39
N ILE A 41 17.90 4.88 7.63
CA ILE A 41 16.55 4.53 8.06
C ILE A 41 16.19 3.20 7.41
N ARG A 42 15.88 2.19 8.22
CA ARG A 42 15.49 0.84 7.78
C ARG A 42 14.05 0.58 8.16
N ALA A 43 13.22 0.32 7.16
CA ALA A 43 11.81 0.03 7.34
C ALA A 43 11.29 -0.84 6.20
N PRO A 44 10.61 -1.95 6.51
CA PRO A 44 9.75 -2.61 5.55
C PRO A 44 8.79 -1.60 4.91
N HIS A 45 8.74 -1.56 3.58
CA HIS A 45 7.96 -0.57 2.84
C HIS A 45 7.41 -1.13 1.54
N ARG A 46 6.42 -0.40 1.02
CA ARG A 46 5.80 -0.58 -0.29
C ARG A 46 5.80 0.75 -1.02
N LEU A 47 6.05 0.70 -2.32
CA LEU A 47 5.85 1.82 -3.22
C LEU A 47 4.48 1.67 -3.89
N GLN A 48 3.65 2.70 -3.79
CA GLN A 48 2.36 2.75 -4.45
C GLN A 48 2.52 3.01 -5.95
N ALA A 49 1.47 2.79 -6.73
CA ALA A 49 1.46 3.10 -8.16
C ALA A 49 1.60 4.61 -8.43
N SER A 50 1.24 5.47 -7.46
CA SER A 50 1.50 6.91 -7.48
C SER A 50 2.92 7.31 -7.04
N GLY A 51 3.80 6.34 -6.76
CA GLY A 51 5.14 6.54 -6.21
C GLY A 51 5.18 6.81 -4.70
N ARG A 52 4.03 7.03 -4.06
CA ARG A 52 3.95 7.25 -2.61
C ARG A 52 4.55 6.08 -1.83
N VAL A 53 5.26 6.42 -0.76
CA VAL A 53 5.87 5.45 0.14
C VAL A 53 4.88 5.07 1.25
N ARG A 54 4.79 3.78 1.56
CA ARG A 54 4.06 3.26 2.71
C ARG A 54 4.94 2.36 3.54
N LEU A 55 5.17 2.75 4.79
CA LEU A 55 5.88 1.92 5.75
C LEU A 55 4.94 0.81 6.24
N LEU A 56 5.45 -0.42 6.30
CA LEU A 56 4.71 -1.60 6.75
C LEU A 56 5.02 -1.97 8.21
N ASP A 57 6.08 -1.39 8.77
CA ASP A 57 6.55 -1.57 10.15
C ASP A 57 7.32 -0.32 10.60
N ASP A 58 7.60 -0.16 11.89
CA ASP A 58 8.21 1.04 12.44
C ASP A 58 9.65 1.26 11.93
N PRO A 59 10.01 2.51 11.58
CA PRO A 59 11.33 2.86 11.08
C PRO A 59 12.39 2.65 12.15
N ARG A 60 13.54 2.12 11.74
CA ARG A 60 14.67 1.83 12.63
C ARG A 60 15.96 2.46 12.15
N ASP A 61 16.86 2.71 13.10
CA ASP A 61 18.23 3.16 12.82
C ASP A 61 19.15 1.99 12.43
N THR A 62 20.43 2.28 12.23
CA THR A 62 21.49 1.29 11.90
C THR A 62 21.77 0.30 13.02
N THR A 63 21.46 0.64 14.27
CA THR A 63 21.63 -0.26 15.42
C THR A 63 20.47 -1.26 15.56
N GLY A 64 19.38 -1.02 14.83
CA GLY A 64 18.14 -1.78 14.94
C GLY A 64 17.20 -1.25 16.03
N GLY A 65 17.51 -0.08 16.61
CA GLY A 65 16.64 0.66 17.52
C GLY A 65 15.50 1.34 16.79
N LEU A 66 14.39 1.63 17.49
CA LEU A 66 13.33 2.47 16.93
C LEU A 66 13.89 3.87 16.64
N LEU A 67 13.62 4.39 15.45
CA LEU A 67 14.08 5.71 15.05
C LEU A 67 13.46 6.78 15.95
N LYS A 68 14.26 7.72 16.45
CA LYS A 68 13.77 8.85 17.24
C LYS A 68 13.65 10.12 16.38
N PRO A 69 12.65 10.98 16.65
CA PRO A 69 12.51 12.28 15.99
C PRO A 69 13.79 13.12 15.99
N ASP A 70 14.51 13.15 17.11
CA ASP A 70 15.71 13.99 17.25
C ASP A 70 16.89 13.48 16.40
N ASP A 71 16.92 12.18 16.07
CA ASP A 71 17.93 11.62 15.16
C ASP A 71 17.69 12.11 13.73
N LEU A 72 16.41 12.14 13.31
CA LEU A 72 16.00 12.68 12.01
C LEU A 72 16.29 14.18 11.91
N GLU A 73 15.99 14.95 12.97
CA GLU A 73 16.27 16.39 13.04
C GLU A 73 17.75 16.71 12.83
N ARG A 74 18.64 16.04 13.58
CA ARG A 74 20.10 16.22 13.44
C ARG A 74 20.60 15.82 12.06
N ALA A 75 20.07 14.73 11.51
CA ALA A 75 20.48 14.23 10.20
C ALA A 75 20.04 15.15 9.04
N LEU A 76 18.83 15.73 9.12
CA LEU A 76 18.35 16.74 8.16
C LEU A 76 19.20 18.01 8.22
N ALA A 77 19.52 18.50 9.42
CA ALA A 77 20.40 19.66 9.60
C ALA A 77 21.79 19.41 9.01
N LYS A 78 22.37 18.22 9.27
CA LYS A 78 23.66 17.81 8.69
C LYS A 78 23.62 17.68 7.17
N ALA A 79 22.46 17.35 6.60
CA ALA A 79 22.23 17.32 5.16
C ALA A 79 21.99 18.71 4.53
N GLY A 80 21.99 19.78 5.32
CA GLY A 80 21.86 21.16 4.85
C GLY A 80 20.43 21.71 4.81
N HIS A 81 19.48 21.05 5.46
CA HIS A 81 18.10 21.55 5.59
C HIS A 81 17.90 22.30 6.92
N ASP A 82 16.92 23.21 6.98
CA ASP A 82 16.41 23.74 8.25
C ASP A 82 15.17 22.93 8.70
N PRO A 83 15.29 22.02 9.68
CA PRO A 83 14.19 21.16 10.09
C PRO A 83 13.23 21.81 11.10
N ALA A 84 13.48 23.04 11.59
CA ALA A 84 12.79 23.58 12.76
C ALA A 84 11.26 23.66 12.59
N ALA A 85 10.79 24.16 11.43
CA ALA A 85 9.37 24.26 11.13
C ALA A 85 8.71 22.88 10.96
N LEU A 86 9.37 21.96 10.25
CA LEU A 86 8.92 20.57 10.09
C LEU A 86 8.77 19.86 11.45
N MET A 87 9.79 19.91 12.29
CA MET A 87 9.80 19.25 13.60
C MET A 87 8.75 19.83 14.54
N THR A 88 8.56 21.16 14.51
CA THR A 88 7.51 21.84 15.27
C THR A 88 6.12 21.40 14.81
N ALA A 89 5.88 21.38 13.49
CA ALA A 89 4.61 20.96 12.90
C ALA A 89 4.27 19.50 13.25
N MET A 90 5.25 18.61 13.14
CA MET A 90 5.10 17.19 13.48
C MET A 90 4.78 16.98 14.96
N ARG A 91 5.58 17.57 15.88
CA ARG A 91 5.39 17.44 17.33
C ARG A 91 4.04 18.01 17.79
N ARG A 92 3.63 19.18 17.26
CA ARG A 92 2.31 19.77 17.56
C ARG A 92 1.16 18.92 17.03
N SER A 93 1.31 18.31 15.85
CA SER A 93 0.28 17.43 15.28
C SER A 93 0.09 16.18 16.14
N ALA A 94 1.17 15.57 16.64
CA ALA A 94 1.08 14.46 17.59
C ALA A 94 0.40 14.87 18.90
N HIS A 95 0.77 16.05 19.44
CA HIS A 95 0.16 16.60 20.67
C HIS A 95 -1.35 16.80 20.55
N PHE A 96 -1.82 17.47 19.48
CA PHE A 96 -3.27 17.70 19.32
C PHE A 96 -4.04 16.47 18.86
N LEU A 97 -3.40 15.50 18.21
CA LEU A 97 -4.00 14.19 17.97
C LEU A 97 -4.19 13.44 19.29
N ARG A 98 -3.20 13.48 20.19
CA ARG A 98 -3.32 12.91 21.55
C ARG A 98 -4.45 13.58 22.32
N ALA A 99 -4.55 14.91 22.27
CA ALA A 99 -5.60 15.67 22.93
C ALA A 99 -7.01 15.37 22.38
N ALA A 100 -7.13 14.96 21.11
CA ALA A 100 -8.40 14.54 20.52
C ALA A 100 -8.93 13.21 21.10
N GLY A 101 -8.08 12.43 21.77
CA GLY A 101 -8.46 11.16 22.38
C GLY A 101 -8.50 9.99 21.39
N PRO A 102 -9.06 8.84 21.80
CA PRO A 102 -9.11 7.64 20.98
C PRO A 102 -10.10 7.78 19.82
N VAL A 103 -9.86 7.00 18.76
CA VAL A 103 -10.79 6.88 17.62
C VAL A 103 -12.14 6.33 18.10
N ARG A 104 -13.23 6.99 17.71
CA ARG A 104 -14.60 6.57 18.03
C ARG A 104 -15.05 5.40 17.16
N ASP A 105 -15.74 4.42 17.73
CA ASP A 105 -16.13 3.20 17.00
C ASP A 105 -17.37 3.38 16.11
N ASN A 106 -18.37 4.16 16.55
CA ASN A 106 -19.65 4.33 15.85
C ASN A 106 -19.70 5.54 14.90
N ARG A 107 -18.58 5.86 14.23
CA ARG A 107 -18.51 7.05 13.35
C ARG A 107 -19.51 7.02 12.21
N LEU A 108 -19.77 5.86 11.61
CA LEU A 108 -20.75 5.72 10.52
C LEU A 108 -22.20 6.04 10.93
N SER A 109 -22.54 6.06 12.22
CA SER A 109 -23.88 6.47 12.68
C SER A 109 -23.99 7.99 12.89
N LEU A 110 -22.89 8.72 12.86
CA LEU A 110 -22.86 10.16 13.05
C LEU A 110 -23.17 10.89 11.74
N LYS A 111 -23.69 12.12 11.84
CA LYS A 111 -24.04 12.97 10.70
C LYS A 111 -23.55 14.40 10.92
N GLY A 112 -23.32 15.11 9.82
CA GLY A 112 -22.99 16.54 9.84
C GLY A 112 -21.77 16.86 10.70
N PRO A 113 -21.81 17.94 11.51
CA PRO A 113 -20.68 18.34 12.34
C PRO A 113 -20.20 17.28 13.35
N ALA A 114 -21.10 16.44 13.85
CA ALA A 114 -20.74 15.35 14.76
C ALA A 114 -19.90 14.27 14.06
N LEU A 115 -20.19 13.99 12.78
CA LEU A 115 -19.35 13.10 11.97
C LEU A 115 -17.98 13.72 11.75
N GLU A 116 -17.92 14.95 11.24
CA GLU A 116 -16.64 15.63 10.97
C GLU A 116 -15.78 15.75 12.24
N ALA A 117 -16.37 16.08 13.38
CA ALA A 117 -15.68 16.13 14.68
C ALA A 117 -15.06 14.79 15.12
N SER A 118 -15.64 13.68 14.67
CA SER A 118 -15.13 12.34 14.98
C SER A 118 -13.98 11.88 14.09
N LEU A 119 -13.68 12.61 13.00
CA LEU A 119 -12.59 12.33 12.07
C LEU A 119 -11.30 13.00 12.58
N ILE A 120 -10.76 12.45 13.66
CA ILE A 120 -9.65 13.04 14.40
C ILE A 120 -8.28 12.87 13.72
N GLU A 121 -8.19 12.16 12.61
CA GLU A 121 -6.92 11.77 12.03
C GLU A 121 -6.18 12.94 11.36
N GLY A 122 -6.90 13.93 10.82
CA GLY A 122 -6.31 15.03 10.03
C GLY A 122 -5.81 14.56 8.65
N HIS A 123 -4.98 15.37 8.00
CA HIS A 123 -4.42 15.06 6.69
C HIS A 123 -3.54 13.78 6.72
N PRO A 124 -3.76 12.80 5.82
CA PRO A 124 -3.07 11.49 5.83
C PRO A 124 -1.61 11.55 5.34
N TYR A 125 -1.25 12.61 4.62
CA TYR A 125 0.10 12.82 4.06
C TYR A 125 0.94 13.90 4.77
N HIS A 126 0.42 15.13 4.89
CA HIS A 126 1.16 16.29 5.41
C HIS A 126 1.70 16.12 6.85
N PRO A 127 3.00 16.34 7.15
CA PRO A 127 3.57 16.18 8.51
C PRO A 127 2.90 17.04 9.60
N GLY A 128 2.56 18.28 9.25
CA GLY A 128 1.78 19.23 10.06
C GLY A 128 0.26 19.08 10.00
N PHE A 129 -0.28 17.86 9.99
CA PHE A 129 -1.71 17.59 9.79
C PHE A 129 -2.63 18.18 10.89
N LYS A 130 -2.09 18.53 12.05
CA LYS A 130 -2.80 19.16 13.19
C LYS A 130 -1.96 20.22 13.90
N THR A 131 -1.15 20.97 13.18
CA THR A 131 -0.22 21.95 13.80
C THR A 131 -0.94 22.97 14.70
N ARG A 132 -2.08 23.53 14.24
CA ARG A 132 -2.86 24.56 14.98
C ARG A 132 -1.97 25.67 15.55
N ALA A 133 -1.09 26.23 14.73
CA ALA A 133 -0.17 27.29 15.15
C ALA A 133 -0.98 28.50 15.64
N GLY A 134 -0.75 28.92 16.88
CA GLY A 134 -1.51 29.98 17.56
C GLY A 134 -2.50 29.50 18.61
N PHE A 135 -2.97 28.23 18.57
CA PHE A 135 -3.80 27.68 19.64
C PHE A 135 -2.97 27.20 20.83
N SER A 136 -3.45 27.56 22.03
CA SER A 136 -3.13 26.88 23.29
C SER A 136 -4.00 25.63 23.47
N ASP A 137 -3.73 24.82 24.49
CA ASP A 137 -4.57 23.66 24.83
C ASP A 137 -6.00 24.07 25.21
N ALA A 138 -6.16 25.21 25.91
CA ALA A 138 -7.46 25.76 26.25
C ALA A 138 -8.23 26.21 25.00
N ASP A 139 -7.54 26.87 24.05
CA ASP A 139 -8.16 27.26 22.78
C ASP A 139 -8.56 26.04 21.96
N ASN A 140 -7.70 25.02 21.93
CA ASN A 140 -7.99 23.75 21.26
C ASN A 140 -9.22 23.06 21.87
N ALA A 141 -9.34 23.04 23.19
CA ALA A 141 -10.51 22.48 23.88
C ALA A 141 -11.80 23.28 23.63
N ALA A 142 -11.69 24.59 23.42
CA ALA A 142 -12.83 25.48 23.19
C ALA A 142 -13.30 25.51 21.73
N PHE A 143 -12.36 25.50 20.78
CA PHE A 143 -12.62 25.76 19.35
C PHE A 143 -12.25 24.60 18.43
N GLY A 144 -11.55 23.59 18.92
CA GLY A 144 -11.26 22.37 18.16
C GLY A 144 -12.54 21.58 17.88
N PRO A 145 -12.76 21.08 16.65
CA PRO A 145 -13.98 20.39 16.27
C PRO A 145 -14.20 19.10 17.09
N GLU A 146 -13.13 18.44 17.52
CA GLU A 146 -13.17 17.17 18.25
C GLU A 146 -13.86 17.29 19.61
N GLY A 147 -13.79 18.47 20.24
CA GLY A 147 -14.45 18.73 21.51
C GLY A 147 -15.96 18.90 21.40
N GLY A 148 -16.49 19.03 20.18
CA GLY A 148 -17.92 19.21 19.91
C GLY A 148 -18.55 20.41 20.61
N ARG A 149 -17.74 21.42 20.98
CA ARG A 149 -18.20 22.56 21.77
C ARG A 149 -19.04 23.49 20.91
N THR A 150 -20.09 24.05 21.52
CA THR A 150 -20.85 25.13 20.92
C THR A 150 -20.02 26.41 20.92
N ILE A 151 -19.97 27.08 19.77
CA ILE A 151 -19.36 28.37 19.52
C ILE A 151 -20.48 29.33 19.13
N VAL A 152 -20.52 30.49 19.78
CA VAL A 152 -21.39 31.61 19.38
C VAL A 152 -20.49 32.66 18.74
N PRO A 153 -20.65 33.00 17.45
CA PRO A 153 -19.87 34.06 16.82
C PRO A 153 -20.07 35.39 17.52
N VAL A 154 -19.03 36.23 17.54
CA VAL A 154 -19.17 37.64 17.96
C VAL A 154 -19.71 38.42 16.77
N TRP A 155 -20.74 39.24 16.98
CA TRP A 155 -21.33 40.07 15.94
C TRP A 155 -20.87 41.52 16.07
N LEU A 156 -20.28 42.04 15.00
CA LEU A 156 -19.76 43.40 14.95
C LEU A 156 -20.70 44.31 14.18
N SER A 157 -20.98 45.48 14.75
CA SER A 157 -21.50 46.63 14.01
C SER A 157 -20.30 47.37 13.42
N VAL A 158 -20.32 47.56 12.10
CA VAL A 158 -19.20 48.11 11.34
C VAL A 158 -19.70 49.26 10.49
N ASP A 159 -18.92 50.34 10.40
CA ASP A 159 -19.18 51.44 9.47
C ASP A 159 -19.24 50.89 8.02
N PRO A 160 -20.36 51.06 7.30
CA PRO A 160 -20.48 50.57 5.92
C PRO A 160 -19.38 51.07 4.99
N ALA A 161 -18.78 52.24 5.25
CA ALA A 161 -17.72 52.81 4.42
C ALA A 161 -16.43 51.98 4.41
N ILE A 162 -16.24 51.10 5.39
CA ILE A 162 -15.06 50.22 5.48
C ILE A 162 -15.40 48.75 5.21
N VAL A 163 -16.59 48.43 4.69
CA VAL A 163 -17.01 47.05 4.41
C VAL A 163 -17.24 46.85 2.93
N THR A 164 -16.58 45.85 2.35
CA THR A 164 -16.91 45.35 1.01
C THR A 164 -17.79 44.11 1.16
N ARG A 165 -18.90 44.05 0.40
CA ARG A 165 -19.86 42.94 0.43
C ARG A 165 -20.10 42.38 -0.97
N ALA A 166 -20.41 41.09 -1.04
CA ALA A 166 -20.87 40.43 -2.24
C ALA A 166 -21.99 39.42 -1.90
N GLY A 167 -22.97 39.29 -2.79
CA GLY A 167 -24.10 38.38 -2.61
C GLY A 167 -25.02 38.78 -1.44
N THR A 168 -25.57 37.77 -0.76
CA THR A 168 -26.46 37.91 0.40
C THR A 168 -25.71 38.37 1.66
N ASP A 169 -26.45 38.97 2.61
CA ASP A 169 -25.86 39.41 3.89
C ASP A 169 -25.49 38.22 4.78
N PRO A 170 -24.21 38.08 5.21
CA PRO A 170 -23.82 37.03 6.16
C PRO A 170 -24.64 37.03 7.46
N ALA A 171 -25.21 38.17 7.87
CA ALA A 171 -26.06 38.28 9.07
C ALA A 171 -27.53 37.87 8.88
N GLN A 172 -27.98 37.64 7.64
CA GLN A 172 -29.41 37.50 7.33
C GLN A 172 -30.10 36.42 8.19
N GLY A 173 -31.08 36.83 9.00
CA GLY A 173 -31.85 35.94 9.87
C GLY A 173 -31.19 35.58 11.21
N TRP A 174 -30.00 36.11 11.52
CA TRP A 174 -29.26 35.83 12.75
C TRP A 174 -28.87 37.06 13.56
N ALA A 175 -28.64 38.19 12.91
CA ALA A 175 -28.23 39.45 13.54
C ALA A 175 -28.79 40.65 12.76
N PRO A 176 -28.71 41.89 13.30
CA PRO A 176 -29.14 43.07 12.57
C PRO A 176 -28.49 43.15 11.18
N PRO A 177 -29.21 43.62 10.14
CA PRO A 177 -28.66 43.76 8.80
C PRO A 177 -27.36 44.56 8.79
N GLY A 178 -26.36 44.04 8.09
CA GLY A 178 -25.04 44.63 8.03
C GLY A 178 -24.12 44.25 9.19
N ALA A 179 -24.54 43.47 10.18
CA ALA A 179 -23.62 42.93 11.18
C ALA A 179 -22.61 41.98 10.54
N ILE A 180 -21.38 41.94 11.06
CA ILE A 180 -20.31 41.05 10.57
C ILE A 180 -20.00 40.01 11.65
N PRO A 181 -20.14 38.70 11.36
CA PRO A 181 -19.75 37.67 12.31
C PRO A 181 -18.22 37.51 12.32
N VAL A 182 -17.65 37.34 13.51
CA VAL A 182 -16.23 37.03 13.70
C VAL A 182 -16.08 35.87 14.68
N HIS A 183 -15.09 35.02 14.42
CA HIS A 183 -14.79 33.89 15.30
C HIS A 183 -14.33 34.43 16.67
N PRO A 184 -14.81 33.91 17.82
CA PRO A 184 -14.48 34.48 19.14
C PRO A 184 -12.97 34.53 19.44
N TRP A 185 -12.24 33.49 19.04
CA TRP A 185 -10.77 33.50 19.14
C TRP A 185 -10.14 34.61 18.30
N GLN A 186 -10.62 34.80 17.06
CA GLN A 186 -10.12 35.83 16.16
C GLN A 186 -10.40 37.21 16.72
N TRP A 187 -11.61 37.44 17.26
CA TRP A 187 -11.96 38.69 17.93
C TRP A 187 -11.02 39.01 19.09
N ARG A 188 -10.77 38.03 19.96
CA ARG A 188 -9.83 38.18 21.09
C ARG A 188 -8.43 38.59 20.64
N CYS A 189 -7.95 38.09 19.50
CA CYS A 189 -6.67 38.49 18.92
C CYS A 189 -6.75 39.90 18.30
N LEU A 190 -7.80 40.19 17.51
CA LEU A 190 -8.00 41.49 16.85
C LEU A 190 -8.15 42.64 17.84
N GLN A 191 -8.74 42.44 19.02
CA GLN A 191 -8.84 43.48 20.06
C GLN A 191 -7.49 44.02 20.54
N ARG A 192 -6.40 43.28 20.32
CA ARG A 192 -5.02 43.68 20.66
C ARG A 192 -4.30 44.36 19.49
N ASP A 193 -4.89 44.34 18.30
CA ASP A 193 -4.31 44.94 17.11
C ASP A 193 -4.50 46.48 17.16
N PRO A 194 -3.43 47.28 17.05
CA PRO A 194 -3.52 48.75 17.08
C PRO A 194 -4.47 49.34 16.03
N ALA A 195 -4.53 48.74 14.83
CA ALA A 195 -5.42 49.18 13.76
C ALA A 195 -6.89 49.00 14.15
N VAL A 196 -7.23 47.86 14.76
CA VAL A 196 -8.58 47.56 15.25
C VAL A 196 -8.94 48.49 16.41
N GLN A 197 -8.01 48.75 17.33
CA GLN A 197 -8.22 49.70 18.43
C GLN A 197 -8.51 51.11 17.91
N ALA A 198 -7.81 51.57 16.87
CA ALA A 198 -8.09 52.85 16.23
C ALA A 198 -9.48 52.89 15.57
N LEU A 199 -9.89 51.82 14.90
CA LEU A 199 -11.25 51.68 14.33
C LEU A 199 -12.33 51.74 15.42
N MET A 200 -12.10 51.08 16.56
CA MET A 200 -13.02 51.11 17.70
C MET A 200 -13.09 52.49 18.35
N ALA A 201 -11.95 53.16 18.54
CA ALA A 201 -11.88 54.48 19.17
C ALA A 201 -12.64 55.55 18.39
N ARG A 202 -12.61 55.50 17.05
CA ARG A 202 -13.41 56.40 16.19
C ARG A 202 -14.85 55.92 15.97
N GLY A 203 -15.26 54.81 16.59
CA GLY A 203 -16.62 54.28 16.51
C GLY A 203 -16.98 53.54 15.22
N ALA A 204 -16.01 53.30 14.33
CA ALA A 204 -16.20 52.58 13.06
C ALA A 204 -16.35 51.06 13.22
N LEU A 205 -16.07 50.54 14.42
CA LEU A 205 -16.19 49.14 14.78
C LEU A 205 -16.69 49.02 16.23
N ARG A 206 -17.78 48.27 16.45
CA ARG A 206 -18.33 48.00 17.80
C ARG A 206 -18.81 46.56 17.89
N ALA A 207 -18.69 45.95 19.07
CA ALA A 207 -19.24 44.63 19.37
C ALA A 207 -20.46 44.77 20.28
N PRO A 208 -21.66 45.05 19.75
CA PRO A 208 -22.88 45.09 20.56
C PRO A 208 -23.18 43.70 21.16
N PRO A 209 -23.85 43.63 22.32
CA PRO A 209 -24.36 42.38 22.85
C PRO A 209 -25.50 41.90 21.95
N VAL A 210 -25.20 41.02 21.01
CA VAL A 210 -26.17 40.39 20.11
C VAL A 210 -26.07 38.89 20.31
N ASP A 211 -27.19 38.26 20.64
CA ASP A 211 -27.28 36.81 20.70
C ASP A 211 -27.19 36.25 19.28
N GLY A 212 -26.13 35.48 19.02
CA GLY A 212 -25.90 34.80 17.76
C GLY A 212 -26.42 33.36 17.75
N PRO A 213 -26.49 32.72 16.56
CA PRO A 213 -26.80 31.31 16.46
C PRO A 213 -25.72 30.47 17.17
N ARG A 214 -26.17 29.37 17.77
CA ARG A 214 -25.28 28.34 18.30
C ARG A 214 -24.69 27.55 17.13
N MET A 215 -23.37 27.45 17.08
CA MET A 215 -22.67 26.77 15.99
C MET A 215 -21.62 25.79 16.50
N GLN A 216 -21.13 24.92 15.63
CA GLN A 216 -20.05 23.98 15.90
C GLN A 216 -18.98 24.06 14.80
N ALA A 217 -17.70 24.04 15.17
CA ALA A 217 -16.61 24.00 14.20
C ALA A 217 -16.64 22.71 13.37
N THR A 218 -16.41 22.83 12.07
CA THR A 218 -16.15 21.70 11.16
C THR A 218 -14.67 21.33 11.14
N ALA A 219 -14.28 20.33 10.34
CA ALA A 219 -12.87 19.92 10.22
C ALA A 219 -11.92 21.05 9.78
N SER A 220 -12.44 22.11 9.15
CA SER A 220 -11.67 23.30 8.72
C SER A 220 -11.26 24.23 9.87
N LEU A 221 -11.78 24.02 11.09
CA LEU A 221 -11.78 24.94 12.24
C LEU A 221 -12.58 26.23 12.04
N ARG A 222 -12.41 26.86 10.88
CA ARG A 222 -12.90 28.21 10.58
C ARG A 222 -14.33 28.26 10.03
N THR A 223 -14.83 27.13 9.52
CA THR A 223 -16.24 26.99 9.17
C THR A 223 -17.03 26.51 10.38
N LEU A 224 -18.05 27.27 10.73
CA LEU A 224 -18.98 27.00 11.81
C LEU A 224 -20.33 26.58 11.22
N ALA A 225 -20.80 25.38 11.58
CA ALA A 225 -22.08 24.85 11.18
C ALA A 225 -23.15 25.20 12.23
N ALA A 226 -24.31 25.69 11.80
CA ALA A 226 -25.42 26.01 12.69
C ALA A 226 -25.97 24.75 13.38
N CYS A 227 -26.14 24.78 14.71
CA CYS A 227 -26.66 23.65 15.48
C CYS A 227 -28.14 23.38 15.18
N ASP A 228 -28.90 24.42 14.87
CA ASP A 228 -30.36 24.35 14.62
C ASP A 228 -30.69 24.18 13.12
N GLY A 229 -29.68 23.88 12.29
CA GLY A 229 -29.80 23.80 10.84
C GLY A 229 -29.68 25.16 10.14
N GLY A 230 -29.60 25.13 8.80
CA GLY A 230 -29.37 26.30 7.96
C GLY A 230 -27.91 26.46 7.52
N ASP A 231 -27.57 27.65 7.04
CA ASP A 231 -26.26 27.93 6.44
C ASP A 231 -25.11 27.81 7.44
N HIS A 232 -23.92 27.61 6.90
CA HIS A 232 -22.67 27.65 7.63
C HIS A 232 -22.01 29.02 7.48
N LEU A 233 -21.20 29.40 8.47
CA LEU A 233 -20.34 30.59 8.41
C LEU A 233 -18.87 30.17 8.31
N LYS A 234 -18.20 30.51 7.22
CA LYS A 234 -16.75 30.41 7.05
C LYS A 234 -16.13 31.75 7.47
N LEU A 235 -15.40 31.76 8.58
CA LEU A 235 -14.89 32.97 9.20
C LEU A 235 -13.37 33.06 9.06
N SER A 236 -12.82 34.26 9.17
CA SER A 236 -11.37 34.44 9.28
C SER A 236 -10.87 33.89 10.62
N LEU A 237 -9.75 33.16 10.58
CA LEU A 237 -9.13 32.57 11.75
C LEU A 237 -7.61 32.53 11.56
N GLY A 238 -6.86 33.38 12.28
CA GLY A 238 -5.40 33.51 12.17
C GLY A 238 -4.60 32.32 12.72
N VAL A 239 -5.13 31.11 12.63
CA VAL A 239 -4.51 29.87 13.09
C VAL A 239 -3.85 29.17 11.91
N GLY A 240 -2.59 28.77 12.07
CA GLY A 240 -1.89 27.96 11.08
C GLY A 240 -2.33 26.50 11.12
N VAL A 241 -2.88 25.99 10.03
CA VAL A 241 -3.21 24.56 9.86
C VAL A 241 -2.57 24.09 8.58
N THR A 242 -1.90 22.93 8.63
CA THR A 242 -0.99 22.45 7.57
C THR A 242 0.04 23.53 7.22
N SER A 243 0.06 24.01 5.97
CA SER A 243 1.03 25.00 5.46
C SER A 243 0.45 26.40 5.27
N SER A 244 -0.79 26.67 5.70
CA SER A 244 -1.41 28.00 5.56
C SER A 244 -2.13 28.49 6.81
N VAL A 245 -2.13 29.81 6.97
CA VAL A 245 -2.93 30.53 7.97
C VAL A 245 -4.38 30.57 7.48
N ARG A 246 -5.34 30.36 8.39
CA ARG A 246 -6.76 30.25 8.07
C ARG A 246 -7.50 31.59 7.97
N ASP A 247 -6.79 32.67 7.67
CA ASP A 247 -7.38 33.93 7.23
C ASP A 247 -8.06 33.76 5.86
N LEU A 248 -9.07 34.57 5.56
CA LEU A 248 -9.76 34.50 4.26
C LEU A 248 -9.12 35.46 3.27
N VAL A 249 -8.69 34.97 2.12
CA VAL A 249 -7.94 35.79 1.18
C VAL A 249 -8.83 36.91 0.61
N PRO A 250 -8.45 38.20 0.69
CA PRO A 250 -9.37 39.31 0.38
C PRO A 250 -10.04 39.24 -0.99
N TRP A 251 -9.27 38.92 -2.04
CA TRP A 251 -9.80 38.83 -3.40
C TRP A 251 -10.76 37.66 -3.55
N SER A 252 -10.52 36.53 -2.86
CA SER A 252 -11.37 35.33 -2.96
C SER A 252 -12.72 35.56 -2.31
N VAL A 253 -12.76 36.26 -1.18
CA VAL A 253 -14.00 36.64 -0.48
C VAL A 253 -14.91 37.45 -1.40
N ALA A 254 -14.36 38.41 -2.14
CA ALA A 254 -15.13 39.29 -3.00
C ALA A 254 -15.82 38.56 -4.16
N VAL A 255 -15.16 37.53 -4.73
CA VAL A 255 -15.65 36.81 -5.91
C VAL A 255 -16.45 35.54 -5.57
N ALA A 256 -16.47 35.11 -4.31
CA ALA A 256 -17.05 33.82 -3.90
C ALA A 256 -18.51 33.58 -4.37
N PRO A 257 -19.44 34.55 -4.25
CA PRO A 257 -20.81 34.36 -4.75
C PRO A 257 -20.88 34.24 -6.27
N ALA A 258 -20.11 35.05 -7.01
CA ALA A 258 -20.11 35.04 -8.47
C ALA A 258 -19.59 33.71 -9.05
N ILE A 259 -18.52 33.16 -8.46
CA ILE A 259 -17.97 31.85 -8.82
C ILE A 259 -18.97 30.73 -8.52
N SER A 260 -19.60 30.76 -7.34
CA SER A 260 -20.58 29.75 -6.93
C SER A 260 -21.79 29.71 -7.85
N ASP A 261 -22.35 30.87 -8.19
CA ASP A 261 -23.49 30.98 -9.09
C ASP A 261 -23.15 30.53 -10.51
N TRP A 262 -21.94 30.86 -10.99
CA TRP A 262 -21.46 30.41 -12.30
C TRP A 262 -21.29 28.89 -12.35
N LEU A 263 -20.63 28.29 -11.37
CA LEU A 263 -20.50 26.84 -11.26
C LEU A 263 -21.86 26.14 -11.23
N GLY A 264 -22.82 26.68 -10.47
CA GLY A 264 -24.19 26.16 -10.43
C GLY A 264 -24.85 26.14 -11.81
N ARG A 265 -24.68 27.20 -12.61
CA ARG A 265 -25.17 27.25 -14.00
C ARG A 265 -24.45 26.26 -14.92
N VAL A 266 -23.14 26.10 -14.78
CA VAL A 266 -22.38 25.10 -15.55
C VAL A 266 -22.90 23.70 -15.26
N VAL A 267 -23.05 23.33 -13.98
CA VAL A 267 -23.57 22.02 -13.58
C VAL A 267 -25.00 21.81 -14.09
N ALA A 268 -25.86 22.82 -14.00
CA ALA A 268 -27.23 22.73 -14.51
C ALA A 268 -27.30 22.61 -16.06
N SER A 269 -26.25 23.00 -16.78
CA SER A 269 -26.22 22.99 -18.25
C SER A 269 -25.85 21.63 -18.86
N ASP A 270 -25.30 20.69 -18.08
CA ASP A 270 -24.87 19.37 -18.57
C ASP A 270 -25.50 18.24 -17.74
N GLN A 271 -26.34 17.42 -18.38
CA GLN A 271 -27.00 16.27 -17.75
C GLN A 271 -26.02 15.25 -17.14
N HIS A 272 -24.79 15.14 -17.67
CA HIS A 272 -23.78 14.23 -17.12
C HIS A 272 -23.19 14.74 -15.79
N LEU A 273 -23.45 16.00 -15.42
CA LEU A 273 -23.11 16.59 -14.14
C LEU A 273 -24.25 16.50 -13.11
N ALA A 274 -25.41 15.93 -13.46
CA ALA A 274 -26.59 15.90 -12.57
C ALA A 274 -26.35 15.19 -11.22
N GLY A 275 -25.32 14.34 -11.12
CA GLY A 275 -24.89 13.71 -9.87
C GLY A 275 -23.99 14.57 -8.97
N LEU A 276 -23.64 15.79 -9.38
CA LEU A 276 -22.80 16.74 -8.65
C LEU A 276 -23.63 17.89 -8.08
N THR A 277 -23.55 18.09 -6.77
CA THR A 277 -24.15 19.22 -6.06
C THR A 277 -23.07 20.21 -5.65
N ILE A 278 -23.22 21.48 -6.05
CA ILE A 278 -22.36 22.59 -5.61
C ILE A 278 -22.96 23.20 -4.34
N LEU A 279 -22.16 23.39 -3.28
CA LEU A 279 -22.58 24.13 -2.10
C LEU A 279 -22.23 25.62 -2.25
N PRO A 280 -23.21 26.49 -2.57
CA PRO A 280 -22.92 27.86 -2.94
C PRO A 280 -22.42 28.70 -1.76
N GLU A 281 -21.36 29.47 -1.98
CA GLU A 281 -20.88 30.54 -1.12
C GLU A 281 -21.63 31.84 -1.48
N HIS A 282 -22.91 31.91 -1.11
CA HIS A 282 -23.86 32.91 -1.63
C HIS A 282 -23.84 34.27 -0.92
N GLY A 283 -22.99 34.46 0.10
CA GLY A 283 -22.85 35.74 0.80
C GLY A 283 -21.44 35.94 1.33
N ALA A 284 -20.92 37.15 1.26
CA ALA A 284 -19.56 37.45 1.66
C ALA A 284 -19.39 38.89 2.14
N ALA A 285 -18.50 39.09 3.12
CA ALA A 285 -18.12 40.40 3.61
C ALA A 285 -16.68 40.44 4.11
N ILE A 286 -15.99 41.56 3.86
CA ILE A 286 -14.64 41.84 4.35
C ILE A 286 -14.58 43.25 4.93
N VAL A 287 -13.94 43.40 6.09
CA VAL A 287 -13.87 44.66 6.84
C VAL A 287 -12.46 45.25 6.76
N ALA A 288 -12.40 46.54 6.45
CA ALA A 288 -11.18 47.34 6.37
C ALA A 288 -10.08 46.62 5.57
N ARG A 289 -10.45 46.19 4.35
CA ARG A 289 -9.62 45.34 3.47
C ARG A 289 -8.16 45.79 3.38
N ASP A 290 -7.91 47.07 3.17
CA ASP A 290 -6.55 47.60 2.99
C ASP A 290 -5.73 47.63 4.29
N LEU A 291 -6.40 47.60 5.44
CA LEU A 291 -5.78 47.70 6.76
C LEU A 291 -5.64 46.33 7.45
N LEU A 292 -6.65 45.49 7.33
CA LEU A 292 -6.72 44.19 8.01
C LEU A 292 -6.48 43.02 7.07
N GLY A 293 -6.48 43.24 5.75
CA GLY A 293 -6.44 42.16 4.77
C GLY A 293 -7.56 41.17 5.03
N GLY A 294 -7.19 39.89 5.06
CA GLY A 294 -8.09 38.76 5.27
C GLY A 294 -8.46 38.42 6.70
N ARG A 295 -8.05 39.24 7.67
CA ARG A 295 -8.14 38.90 9.11
C ARG A 295 -9.53 39.15 9.71
N LEU A 296 -10.39 39.89 9.03
CA LEU A 296 -11.77 40.16 9.43
C LEU A 296 -12.70 40.07 8.21
N ALA A 297 -13.04 38.85 7.85
CA ALA A 297 -13.97 38.51 6.78
C ALA A 297 -14.83 37.29 7.12
N ALA A 298 -15.96 37.18 6.44
CA ALA A 298 -16.92 36.10 6.58
C ALA A 298 -17.51 35.73 5.22
N ILE A 299 -17.73 34.43 5.02
CA ILE A 299 -18.47 33.85 3.90
C ILE A 299 -19.63 33.03 4.47
N ARG A 300 -20.81 33.20 3.91
CA ARG A 300 -22.01 32.40 4.18
C ARG A 300 -22.19 31.36 3.07
N ARG A 301 -22.38 30.11 3.47
CA ARG A 301 -22.45 28.97 2.55
C ARG A 301 -23.56 28.01 2.93
N SER A 302 -24.23 27.43 1.95
CA SER A 302 -25.24 26.41 2.20
C SER A 302 -24.65 25.15 2.87
N PRO A 303 -25.44 24.45 3.71
CA PRO A 303 -24.97 23.25 4.39
C PRO A 303 -24.92 22.05 3.44
N PRO A 304 -24.06 21.05 3.70
CA PRO A 304 -24.11 19.79 2.99
C PRO A 304 -25.42 19.03 3.30
N PRO A 305 -25.89 18.15 2.40
CA PRO A 305 -27.04 17.29 2.67
C PRO A 305 -26.85 16.44 3.94
N PRO A 306 -27.93 16.17 4.70
CA PRO A 306 -27.84 15.32 5.89
C PRO A 306 -27.28 13.94 5.56
N GLY A 307 -26.17 13.55 6.21
CA GLY A 307 -25.52 12.26 5.99
C GLY A 307 -24.48 12.25 4.86
N ALA A 308 -24.23 13.39 4.19
CA ALA A 308 -23.07 13.50 3.31
C ALA A 308 -21.77 13.26 4.09
N MET A 309 -20.85 12.50 3.50
CA MET A 309 -19.61 12.08 4.12
C MET A 309 -18.40 12.62 3.36
N PRO A 310 -17.44 13.30 4.00
CA PRO A 310 -16.20 13.70 3.35
C PRO A 310 -15.48 12.53 2.70
N LEU A 311 -14.98 12.72 1.48
CA LEU A 311 -14.28 11.70 0.74
C LEU A 311 -13.02 11.21 1.49
N SER A 312 -12.37 12.10 2.26
CA SER A 312 -11.26 11.74 3.15
C SER A 312 -11.64 10.74 4.24
N ALA A 313 -12.92 10.61 4.61
CA ALA A 313 -13.34 9.64 5.61
C ALA A 313 -13.25 8.19 5.10
N LEU A 314 -13.33 7.98 3.78
CA LEU A 314 -13.37 6.64 3.18
C LEU A 314 -12.03 5.90 3.31
N SER A 315 -10.92 6.62 3.50
CA SER A 315 -9.56 6.07 3.67
C SER A 315 -9.15 5.88 5.15
N LEU A 316 -10.07 6.13 6.10
CA LEU A 316 -9.82 5.99 7.53
C LEU A 316 -10.07 4.58 8.07
N THR A 317 -9.52 4.30 9.25
CA THR A 317 -9.65 3.02 9.96
C THR A 317 -10.36 3.17 11.29
N GLN A 318 -11.10 2.16 11.72
CA GLN A 318 -11.62 2.03 13.08
C GLN A 318 -10.49 1.83 14.10
N SER A 319 -10.84 1.86 15.39
CA SER A 319 -9.90 1.73 16.50
C SER A 319 -9.10 0.42 16.50
N ASP A 320 -9.63 -0.61 15.83
CA ASP A 320 -9.03 -1.94 15.65
C ASP A 320 -8.23 -2.10 14.34
N GLY A 321 -8.08 -1.02 13.57
CA GLY A 321 -7.33 -1.01 12.31
C GLY A 321 -8.12 -1.44 11.08
N ARG A 322 -9.37 -1.92 11.20
CA ARG A 322 -10.22 -2.23 10.04
C ARG A 322 -10.63 -0.96 9.31
N ALA A 323 -10.90 -1.05 8.01
CA ALA A 323 -11.44 0.07 7.25
C ALA A 323 -12.74 0.61 7.89
N LEU A 324 -12.89 1.93 8.01
CA LEU A 324 -14.11 2.56 8.51
C LEU A 324 -15.33 2.09 7.71
N ILE A 325 -15.17 1.96 6.40
CA ILE A 325 -16.20 1.55 5.45
C ILE A 325 -16.34 0.02 5.31
N ALA A 326 -15.64 -0.79 6.11
CA ALA A 326 -15.72 -2.26 6.02
C ALA A 326 -17.16 -2.81 6.05
N PRO A 327 -18.11 -2.27 6.86
CA PRO A 327 -19.50 -2.70 6.81
C PRO A 327 -20.18 -2.46 5.45
N TRP A 328 -19.83 -1.36 4.77
CA TRP A 328 -20.37 -1.06 3.44
C TRP A 328 -19.80 -1.99 2.37
N LEU A 329 -18.50 -2.28 2.44
CA LEU A 329 -17.84 -3.23 1.54
C LEU A 329 -18.41 -4.64 1.68
N ALA A 330 -18.67 -5.08 2.91
CA ALA A 330 -19.27 -6.39 3.18
C ALA A 330 -20.71 -6.49 2.65
N ALA A 331 -21.49 -5.42 2.82
CA ALA A 331 -22.89 -5.38 2.37
C ALA A 331 -23.00 -5.39 0.84
N HIS A 332 -22.21 -4.56 0.15
CA HIS A 332 -22.37 -4.25 -1.28
C HIS A 332 -21.38 -4.95 -2.21
N GLY A 333 -20.38 -5.66 -1.66
CA GLY A 333 -19.23 -6.15 -2.43
C GLY A 333 -18.20 -5.05 -2.63
N THR A 334 -16.93 -5.37 -2.41
CA THR A 334 -15.82 -4.42 -2.52
C THR A 334 -15.64 -3.93 -3.95
N HIS A 335 -15.71 -4.84 -4.94
CA HIS A 335 -15.52 -4.49 -6.35
C HIS A 335 -16.64 -3.56 -6.84
N ALA A 336 -17.89 -3.94 -6.61
CA ALA A 336 -19.06 -3.17 -7.05
C ALA A 336 -19.12 -1.79 -6.37
N TRP A 337 -18.86 -1.75 -5.06
CA TRP A 337 -18.83 -0.50 -4.30
C TRP A 337 -17.73 0.45 -4.79
N THR A 338 -16.52 -0.08 -5.04
CA THR A 338 -15.39 0.73 -5.51
C THR A 338 -15.65 1.29 -6.91
N ALA A 339 -16.14 0.47 -7.84
CA ALA A 339 -16.51 0.91 -9.19
C ALA A 339 -17.59 1.99 -9.14
N ARG A 340 -18.59 1.84 -8.26
CA ARG A 340 -19.63 2.85 -8.07
C ARG A 340 -19.08 4.16 -7.52
N LEU A 341 -18.21 4.10 -6.50
CA LEU A 341 -17.55 5.29 -5.95
C LEU A 341 -16.79 6.05 -7.04
N LEU A 342 -15.97 5.34 -7.83
CA LEU A 342 -15.20 5.96 -8.90
C LEU A 342 -16.10 6.58 -9.98
N THR A 343 -17.25 5.97 -10.26
CA THR A 343 -18.25 6.50 -11.19
C THR A 343 -18.84 7.82 -10.69
N ILE A 344 -19.14 7.95 -9.39
CA ILE A 344 -19.69 9.23 -8.86
C ILE A 344 -18.66 10.36 -8.84
N LEU A 345 -17.38 10.08 -9.05
CA LEU A 345 -16.32 11.08 -9.21
C LEU A 345 -16.19 11.62 -10.65
N GLN A 346 -16.83 10.95 -11.62
CA GLN A 346 -16.81 11.37 -13.04
C GLN A 346 -17.23 12.83 -13.27
N PRO A 347 -18.25 13.40 -12.59
CA PRO A 347 -18.62 14.79 -12.80
C PRO A 347 -17.47 15.78 -12.54
N ALA A 348 -16.65 15.57 -11.50
CA ALA A 348 -15.50 16.42 -11.22
C ALA A 348 -14.44 16.30 -12.33
N TRP A 349 -14.21 15.09 -12.83
CA TRP A 349 -13.32 14.84 -13.98
C TRP A 349 -13.86 15.48 -15.27
N ARG A 350 -15.18 15.48 -15.44
CA ARG A 350 -15.87 16.06 -16.60
C ARG A 350 -15.81 17.59 -16.61
N LEU A 351 -15.92 18.26 -15.46
CA LEU A 351 -15.68 19.70 -15.35
C LEU A 351 -14.31 20.08 -15.94
N MET A 352 -13.26 19.33 -15.59
CA MET A 352 -11.91 19.59 -16.08
C MET A 352 -11.78 19.28 -17.58
N THR A 353 -12.21 18.10 -18.00
CA THR A 353 -11.98 17.59 -19.36
C THR A 353 -12.87 18.23 -20.42
N HIS A 354 -14.12 18.56 -20.08
CA HIS A 354 -15.12 19.08 -21.01
C HIS A 354 -15.39 20.57 -20.84
N HIS A 355 -15.44 21.07 -19.60
CA HIS A 355 -15.78 22.47 -19.32
C HIS A 355 -14.55 23.36 -19.09
N GLY A 356 -13.34 22.80 -19.06
CA GLY A 356 -12.12 23.56 -18.79
C GLY A 356 -12.07 24.16 -17.39
N ILE A 357 -12.70 23.50 -16.41
CA ILE A 357 -12.78 23.95 -15.00
C ILE A 357 -12.23 22.86 -14.09
N ALA A 358 -11.16 23.15 -13.36
CA ALA A 358 -10.62 22.28 -12.33
C ALA A 358 -11.12 22.71 -10.95
N LEU A 359 -11.64 21.75 -10.19
CA LEU A 359 -11.89 21.92 -8.76
C LEU A 359 -10.65 21.42 -8.01
N GLU A 360 -10.31 22.08 -6.91
CA GLU A 360 -9.40 21.51 -5.90
C GLU A 360 -10.09 20.31 -5.23
N ALA A 361 -9.97 19.15 -5.88
CA ALA A 361 -10.72 17.93 -5.61
C ALA A 361 -10.16 17.15 -4.39
N HIS A 362 -9.79 17.87 -3.33
CA HIS A 362 -9.22 17.30 -2.13
C HIS A 362 -10.29 16.60 -1.27
N GLY A 363 -9.88 15.68 -0.41
CA GLY A 363 -10.81 14.80 0.33
C GLY A 363 -11.78 15.51 1.29
N GLN A 364 -11.48 16.75 1.71
CA GLN A 364 -12.37 17.56 2.56
C GLN A 364 -13.35 18.46 1.79
N ASN A 365 -13.14 18.70 0.48
CA ASN A 365 -13.96 19.58 -0.38
C ASN A 365 -14.96 18.77 -1.18
N LEU A 366 -14.67 17.48 -1.38
CA LEU A 366 -15.60 16.51 -1.94
C LEU A 366 -16.24 15.68 -0.85
N LEU A 367 -17.57 15.57 -0.88
CA LEU A 367 -18.35 14.68 -0.02
C LEU A 367 -19.17 13.75 -0.90
N ILE A 368 -19.45 12.55 -0.41
CA ILE A 368 -20.36 11.61 -1.05
C ILE A 368 -21.71 11.62 -0.34
N THR A 369 -22.79 11.52 -1.11
CA THR A 369 -24.07 11.06 -0.57
C THR A 369 -24.16 9.55 -0.73
N HIS A 370 -24.88 8.89 0.17
CA HIS A 370 -25.04 7.44 0.12
C HIS A 370 -26.40 6.98 0.64
N ASP A 371 -26.85 5.80 0.20
CA ASP A 371 -27.99 5.08 0.78
C ASP A 371 -27.51 3.74 1.35
N GLY A 372 -27.63 3.55 2.67
CA GLY A 372 -27.08 2.36 3.33
C GLY A 372 -25.59 2.10 3.05
N GLY A 373 -24.81 3.14 2.79
CA GLY A 373 -23.40 3.06 2.40
C GLY A 373 -23.13 2.90 0.90
N TRP A 374 -24.16 2.71 0.06
CA TRP A 374 -24.02 2.69 -1.39
C TRP A 374 -23.87 4.12 -1.94
N PRO A 375 -22.79 4.48 -2.67
CA PRO A 375 -22.57 5.84 -3.14
C PRO A 375 -23.62 6.27 -4.18
N THR A 376 -24.29 7.40 -3.95
CA THR A 376 -25.39 7.90 -4.80
C THR A 376 -25.04 9.17 -5.58
N GLY A 377 -24.19 10.04 -5.04
CA GLY A 377 -23.86 11.33 -5.63
C GLY A 377 -22.65 12.01 -4.99
N LEU A 378 -22.22 13.12 -5.59
CA LEU A 378 -21.05 13.90 -5.21
C LEU A 378 -21.50 15.31 -4.80
N VAL A 379 -20.88 15.86 -3.76
CA VAL A 379 -21.09 17.22 -3.28
C VAL A 379 -19.74 17.91 -3.25
N ALA A 380 -19.63 19.11 -3.80
CA ALA A 380 -18.41 19.91 -3.78
C ALA A 380 -18.62 21.22 -3.01
N ARG A 381 -17.56 21.73 -2.36
CA ARG A 381 -17.54 22.99 -1.60
C ARG A 381 -16.17 23.66 -1.69
N ASP A 382 -16.10 24.92 -1.22
CA ASP A 382 -14.88 25.73 -1.08
C ASP A 382 -14.16 26.03 -2.40
N PHE A 383 -14.77 26.86 -3.25
CA PHE A 383 -14.29 27.14 -4.62
C PHE A 383 -13.53 28.47 -4.76
N SER A 384 -13.88 29.44 -3.93
CA SER A 384 -13.44 30.84 -4.06
C SER A 384 -11.94 31.04 -4.02
N GLU A 385 -11.19 30.17 -3.34
CA GLU A 385 -9.73 30.30 -3.19
C GLU A 385 -8.95 29.51 -4.24
N SER A 386 -9.52 28.45 -4.82
CA SER A 386 -8.70 27.41 -5.48
C SER A 386 -9.27 26.81 -6.76
N LEU A 387 -10.45 27.23 -7.20
CA LEU A 387 -10.94 26.85 -8.52
C LEU A 387 -9.99 27.37 -9.60
N GLU A 388 -9.74 26.58 -10.64
CA GLU A 388 -8.98 27.01 -11.81
C GLU A 388 -9.79 26.82 -13.08
N TYR A 389 -9.59 27.69 -14.07
CA TYR A 389 -10.23 27.53 -15.38
C TYR A 389 -9.36 28.01 -16.54
N LEU A 390 -9.63 27.45 -17.72
CA LEU A 390 -9.02 27.84 -18.99
C LEU A 390 -10.07 28.53 -19.89
N PRO A 391 -9.95 29.85 -20.15
CA PRO A 391 -10.97 30.64 -20.86
C PRO A 391 -11.43 30.03 -22.19
N ASP A 392 -10.48 29.58 -23.01
CA ASP A 392 -10.74 29.06 -24.36
C ASP A 392 -11.43 27.68 -24.38
N ARG A 393 -11.63 27.07 -23.21
CA ARG A 393 -12.29 25.76 -23.06
C ARG A 393 -13.58 25.81 -22.25
N LEU A 394 -14.03 26.99 -21.87
CA LEU A 394 -15.25 27.16 -21.10
C LEU A 394 -16.49 26.89 -21.97
N SER A 395 -17.40 26.05 -21.47
CA SER A 395 -18.70 25.83 -22.11
C SER A 395 -19.66 26.99 -21.90
N LEU A 396 -19.49 27.73 -20.79
CA LEU A 396 -20.22 28.94 -20.45
C LEU A 396 -19.21 30.02 -20.05
N PRO A 397 -19.38 31.27 -20.51
CA PRO A 397 -18.48 32.36 -20.14
C PRO A 397 -18.32 32.47 -18.62
N ALA A 398 -17.07 32.63 -18.17
CA ALA A 398 -16.78 32.94 -16.78
C ALA A 398 -17.41 34.30 -16.38
N PRO A 399 -17.74 34.50 -15.09
CA PRO A 399 -18.16 35.82 -14.61
C PRO A 399 -17.06 36.87 -14.85
N ASP A 400 -17.46 38.12 -15.05
CA ASP A 400 -16.52 39.25 -15.11
C ASP A 400 -15.96 39.53 -13.71
N LEU A 401 -14.92 38.78 -13.35
CA LEU A 401 -14.25 38.92 -12.06
C LEU A 401 -13.48 40.23 -11.96
N ALA A 402 -13.05 40.81 -13.08
CA ALA A 402 -12.34 42.09 -13.11
C ALA A 402 -13.24 43.26 -12.70
N ALA A 403 -14.55 43.17 -12.98
CA ALA A 403 -15.51 44.15 -12.47
C ALA A 403 -15.66 44.12 -10.94
N ILE A 404 -15.36 42.97 -10.30
CA ILE A 404 -15.42 42.81 -8.84
C ILE A 404 -14.05 43.10 -8.21
N GLU A 405 -12.99 42.57 -8.83
CA GLU A 405 -11.60 42.69 -8.42
C GLU A 405 -10.74 43.20 -9.60
N PRO A 406 -10.58 44.53 -9.75
CA PRO A 406 -9.88 45.13 -10.88
C PRO A 406 -8.44 44.63 -11.06
N ALA A 407 -7.76 44.24 -9.98
CA ALA A 407 -6.42 43.67 -10.03
C ALA A 407 -6.32 42.38 -10.87
N MET A 408 -7.44 41.66 -11.07
CA MET A 408 -7.47 40.44 -11.90
C MET A 408 -7.38 40.74 -13.41
N ALA A 409 -7.71 41.95 -13.86
CA ALA A 409 -7.75 42.26 -15.30
C ALA A 409 -6.37 42.11 -15.96
N GLU A 410 -5.32 42.59 -15.29
CA GLU A 410 -3.95 42.65 -15.80
C GLU A 410 -3.03 41.59 -15.19
N ALA A 411 -3.53 40.76 -14.27
CA ALA A 411 -2.74 39.75 -13.60
C ALA A 411 -2.29 38.64 -14.56
N PRO A 412 -1.05 38.13 -14.43
CA PRO A 412 -0.60 36.96 -15.17
C PRO A 412 -1.46 35.73 -14.87
N ASP A 413 -1.59 34.85 -15.86
CA ASP A 413 -2.20 33.53 -15.66
C ASP A 413 -1.47 32.76 -14.56
N GLY A 414 -2.20 31.98 -13.77
CA GLY A 414 -1.64 31.30 -12.59
C GLY A 414 -1.68 32.13 -11.29
N THR A 415 -2.01 33.42 -11.34
CA THR A 415 -2.06 34.28 -10.14
C THR A 415 -3.35 34.13 -9.34
N TYR A 416 -4.48 33.94 -10.04
CA TYR A 416 -5.82 33.78 -9.49
C TYR A 416 -6.47 32.53 -10.12
N HIS A 417 -7.74 32.58 -10.53
CA HIS A 417 -8.45 31.45 -11.13
C HIS A 417 -8.06 31.13 -12.59
N ARG A 418 -7.56 32.11 -13.36
CA ARG A 418 -7.30 31.94 -14.80
C ARG A 418 -5.96 31.25 -15.04
N MET A 419 -5.97 30.14 -15.79
CA MET A 419 -4.77 29.38 -16.14
C MET A 419 -4.38 29.55 -17.61
N GLY A 420 -3.07 29.43 -17.88
CA GLY A 420 -2.48 29.64 -19.20
C GLY A 420 -2.23 28.35 -19.97
N ARG A 421 -2.13 27.20 -19.29
CA ARG A 421 -1.92 25.89 -19.93
C ARG A 421 -3.01 24.92 -19.53
N ALA A 422 -3.47 24.13 -20.51
CA ALA A 422 -4.45 23.09 -20.24
C ALA A 422 -3.96 22.04 -19.22
N THR A 423 -2.64 21.77 -19.16
CA THR A 423 -2.07 20.84 -18.19
C THR A 423 -2.15 21.33 -16.76
N ASP A 424 -2.27 22.64 -16.51
CA ASP A 424 -2.39 23.19 -15.15
C ASP A 424 -3.66 22.63 -14.47
N LEU A 425 -4.78 22.60 -15.21
CA LEU A 425 -6.04 22.01 -14.75
C LEU A 425 -5.90 20.52 -14.40
N ARG A 426 -5.16 19.76 -15.23
CA ARG A 426 -4.85 18.35 -14.94
C ARG A 426 -4.04 18.25 -13.66
N ASP A 427 -3.01 19.08 -13.53
CA ASP A 427 -2.05 19.01 -12.42
C ASP A 427 -2.75 19.22 -11.08
N LEU A 428 -3.64 20.22 -10.97
CA LEU A 428 -4.46 20.44 -9.78
C LEU A 428 -5.33 19.21 -9.44
N VAL A 429 -6.10 18.70 -10.41
CA VAL A 429 -7.02 17.57 -10.15
C VAL A 429 -6.25 16.28 -9.89
N ALA A 430 -5.18 16.01 -10.63
CA ALA A 430 -4.37 14.81 -10.45
C ALA A 430 -3.68 14.82 -9.08
N ASP A 431 -3.09 15.93 -8.67
CA ASP A 431 -2.46 16.01 -7.36
C ASP A 431 -3.47 15.83 -6.22
N CYS A 432 -4.56 16.60 -6.24
CA CYS A 432 -5.59 16.54 -5.20
C CYS A 432 -6.33 15.19 -5.17
N LEU A 433 -6.92 14.79 -6.30
CA LEU A 433 -7.79 13.62 -6.36
C LEU A 433 -6.99 12.33 -6.48
N VAL A 434 -5.99 12.25 -7.36
CA VAL A 434 -5.30 11.00 -7.66
C VAL A 434 -4.20 10.73 -6.63
N THR A 435 -3.28 11.69 -6.42
CA THR A 435 -2.11 11.52 -5.54
C THR A 435 -2.48 11.51 -4.06
N HIS A 436 -3.45 12.34 -3.64
CA HIS A 436 -3.77 12.51 -2.21
C HIS A 436 -5.08 11.86 -1.74
N VAL A 437 -6.07 11.63 -2.61
CA VAL A 437 -7.34 11.03 -2.18
C VAL A 437 -7.45 9.57 -2.59
N LEU A 438 -7.41 9.29 -3.89
CA LEU A 438 -7.57 7.94 -4.43
C LEU A 438 -6.40 7.04 -4.03
N SER A 439 -5.17 7.55 -3.97
CA SER A 439 -4.02 6.78 -3.50
C SER A 439 -4.15 6.35 -2.03
N ASP A 440 -4.79 7.16 -1.16
CA ASP A 440 -5.00 6.77 0.25
C ASP A 440 -6.12 5.76 0.41
N LEU A 441 -7.18 5.86 -0.39
CA LEU A 441 -8.21 4.83 -0.44
C LEU A 441 -7.67 3.52 -1.02
N ALA A 442 -6.92 3.58 -2.12
CA ALA A 442 -6.27 2.43 -2.73
C ALA A 442 -5.32 1.74 -1.73
N ASP A 443 -4.55 2.52 -0.96
CA ASP A 443 -3.70 1.98 0.09
C ASP A 443 -4.52 1.29 1.19
N LEU A 444 -5.60 1.91 1.67
CA LEU A 444 -6.47 1.32 2.69
C LEU A 444 -7.00 -0.02 2.23
N LEU A 445 -7.63 -0.07 1.06
CA LEU A 445 -8.22 -1.30 0.54
C LEU A 445 -7.17 -2.37 0.28
N HIS A 446 -5.97 -1.97 -0.16
CA HIS A 446 -4.84 -2.88 -0.34
C HIS A 446 -4.39 -3.47 1.00
N ARG A 447 -4.02 -2.61 1.97
CA ARG A 447 -3.42 -3.06 3.23
C ARG A 447 -4.38 -3.85 4.13
N THR A 448 -5.69 -3.58 4.04
CA THR A 448 -6.71 -4.37 4.74
C THR A 448 -7.13 -5.62 3.97
N GLY A 449 -6.53 -5.88 2.80
CA GLY A 449 -6.80 -7.07 1.99
C GLY A 449 -8.17 -7.07 1.29
N HIS A 450 -8.83 -5.92 1.18
CA HIS A 450 -10.13 -5.79 0.49
C HIS A 450 -9.96 -5.75 -1.03
N LEU A 451 -9.00 -4.97 -1.54
CA LEU A 451 -8.81 -4.82 -2.99
C LEU A 451 -7.33 -4.53 -3.31
N PRO A 452 -6.68 -5.31 -4.20
CA PRO A 452 -5.34 -4.99 -4.67
C PRO A 452 -5.31 -3.64 -5.39
N GLU A 453 -4.30 -2.83 -5.10
CA GLU A 453 -4.11 -1.51 -5.69
C GLU A 453 -4.12 -1.52 -7.24
N ALA A 454 -3.53 -2.55 -7.87
CA ALA A 454 -3.56 -2.68 -9.33
C ALA A 454 -4.98 -2.81 -9.90
N ILE A 455 -5.88 -3.50 -9.18
CA ILE A 455 -7.29 -3.65 -9.56
C ILE A 455 -8.02 -2.32 -9.33
N PHE A 456 -7.77 -1.64 -8.20
CA PHE A 456 -8.33 -0.31 -7.93
C PHE A 456 -8.03 0.66 -9.07
N TRP A 457 -6.76 0.78 -9.49
CA TRP A 457 -6.39 1.72 -10.55
C TRP A 457 -6.91 1.33 -11.92
N ARG A 458 -7.14 0.04 -12.18
CA ARG A 458 -7.84 -0.40 -13.39
C ARG A 458 -9.29 0.06 -13.39
N LEU A 459 -10.00 -0.07 -12.26
CA LEU A 459 -11.35 0.48 -12.10
C LEU A 459 -11.34 2.01 -12.27
N ALA A 460 -10.32 2.68 -11.72
CA ALA A 460 -10.19 4.13 -11.85
C ALA A 460 -9.97 4.56 -13.31
N ARG A 461 -9.12 3.87 -14.08
CA ARG A 461 -8.93 4.14 -15.51
C ARG A 461 -10.20 3.89 -16.34
N ALA A 462 -11.00 2.89 -15.96
CA ALA A 462 -12.29 2.64 -16.61
C ALA A 462 -13.31 3.75 -16.29
N ALA A 463 -13.30 4.27 -15.07
CA ALA A 463 -14.23 5.33 -14.65
C ALA A 463 -13.78 6.74 -15.08
N LEU A 464 -12.47 7.02 -15.13
CA LEU A 464 -11.90 8.33 -15.44
C LEU A 464 -11.22 8.28 -16.80
N PRO A 465 -11.95 8.56 -17.90
CA PRO A 465 -11.47 8.32 -19.25
C PRO A 465 -10.29 9.23 -19.60
N HIS A 466 -9.49 8.73 -20.55
CA HIS A 466 -8.34 9.45 -21.09
C HIS A 466 -8.77 10.74 -21.79
N ALA A 467 -8.03 11.82 -21.53
CA ALA A 467 -8.21 13.12 -22.16
C ALA A 467 -6.85 13.55 -22.75
N PRO A 468 -6.59 13.23 -24.03
CA PRO A 468 -5.31 13.53 -24.69
C PRO A 468 -4.95 15.02 -24.65
N SER A 469 -5.95 15.90 -24.77
CA SER A 469 -5.79 17.37 -24.77
C SER A 469 -5.29 17.95 -23.43
N LEU A 470 -5.33 17.13 -22.37
CA LEU A 470 -4.81 17.43 -21.03
C LEU A 470 -3.64 16.50 -20.66
N ARG A 471 -3.34 15.50 -21.50
CA ARG A 471 -2.34 14.46 -21.23
C ARG A 471 -2.59 13.76 -19.88
N THR A 472 -3.82 13.31 -19.63
CA THR A 472 -4.19 12.64 -18.38
C THR A 472 -3.54 11.25 -18.21
N ASP A 473 -2.98 10.68 -19.28
CA ASP A 473 -2.15 9.46 -19.25
C ASP A 473 -0.64 9.77 -19.27
N ALA A 474 -0.20 10.99 -18.99
CA ALA A 474 1.23 11.25 -18.87
C ALA A 474 1.84 10.28 -17.84
N ALA A 475 3.02 9.72 -18.11
CA ALA A 475 3.64 8.74 -17.22
C ALA A 475 3.97 9.33 -15.83
N MET A 476 4.28 10.62 -15.80
CA MET A 476 4.53 11.39 -14.59
C MET A 476 3.62 12.62 -14.57
N VAL A 477 3.18 13.00 -13.37
CA VAL A 477 2.45 14.25 -13.07
C VAL A 477 3.20 15.00 -11.97
N PRO A 478 3.18 16.34 -11.95
CA PRO A 478 3.72 17.07 -10.81
C PRO A 478 2.87 16.81 -9.57
N ALA A 479 3.52 16.65 -8.42
CA ALA A 479 2.88 16.55 -7.11
C ALA A 479 3.47 17.61 -6.17
N GLU A 480 2.63 18.16 -5.30
CA GLU A 480 3.07 19.17 -4.32
C GLU A 480 4.02 18.57 -3.27
N SER A 481 5.06 19.34 -2.92
CA SER A 481 6.04 18.95 -1.91
C SER A 481 5.71 19.57 -0.55
N LEU A 482 4.66 19.06 0.09
CA LEU A 482 4.13 19.61 1.33
C LEU A 482 5.08 19.46 2.54
N ALA A 483 5.88 18.40 2.60
CA ALA A 483 6.87 18.22 3.67
C ALA A 483 8.12 19.08 3.44
N ALA A 484 8.60 19.17 2.19
CA ALA A 484 9.72 20.01 1.80
C ALA A 484 9.36 21.50 1.89
N GLY A 485 8.09 21.87 1.76
CA GLY A 485 7.57 23.20 2.09
C GLY A 485 7.92 23.62 3.50
N LEU A 486 7.83 22.70 4.46
CA LEU A 486 8.25 22.92 5.86
C LEU A 486 9.79 22.93 6.05
N LEU A 487 10.55 22.67 4.99
CA LEU A 487 12.00 22.83 4.90
C LEU A 487 12.40 24.02 4.01
N GLY A 488 11.43 24.86 3.61
CA GLY A 488 11.65 26.05 2.78
C GLY A 488 11.72 25.81 1.27
N ARG A 489 11.25 24.66 0.77
CA ARG A 489 11.21 24.34 -0.67
C ARG A 489 9.77 24.40 -1.19
N THR A 490 9.53 25.16 -2.26
CA THR A 490 8.19 25.35 -2.82
C THR A 490 7.98 24.69 -4.19
N GLU A 491 8.99 23.99 -4.68
CA GLU A 491 8.94 23.31 -5.98
C GLU A 491 8.11 22.02 -5.88
N THR A 492 7.36 21.71 -6.94
CA THR A 492 6.72 20.40 -7.11
C THR A 492 7.76 19.34 -7.50
N HIS A 493 7.42 18.08 -7.32
CA HIS A 493 8.26 16.95 -7.74
C HIS A 493 7.49 16.02 -8.70
N PRO A 494 8.17 15.31 -9.62
CA PRO A 494 7.49 14.39 -10.52
C PRO A 494 7.06 13.11 -9.78
N ALA A 495 5.78 12.78 -9.83
CA ALA A 495 5.20 11.56 -9.29
C ALA A 495 4.67 10.64 -10.42
N PRO A 496 4.85 9.31 -10.32
CA PRO A 496 4.22 8.37 -11.23
C PRO A 496 2.71 8.55 -11.28
N ASN A 497 2.14 8.51 -12.48
CA ASN A 497 0.69 8.64 -12.67
C ASN A 497 0.04 7.25 -12.73
N PRO A 498 -0.77 6.86 -11.72
CA PRO A 498 -1.39 5.55 -11.71
C PRO A 498 -2.54 5.41 -12.73
N LEU A 499 -2.99 6.51 -13.35
CA LEU A 499 -3.90 6.48 -14.49
C LEU A 499 -3.19 6.12 -15.80
N LYS A 500 -1.84 6.13 -15.84
CA LYS A 500 -1.10 5.46 -16.92
C LYS A 500 -1.27 3.95 -16.76
N GLU A 501 -1.64 3.27 -17.83
CA GLU A 501 -1.66 1.81 -17.83
C GLU A 501 -0.24 1.26 -17.62
N PRO A 502 -0.02 0.35 -16.65
CA PRO A 502 1.30 -0.24 -16.43
C PRO A 502 1.73 -1.07 -17.63
N ALA A 503 3.04 -1.11 -17.90
CA ALA A 503 3.65 -1.94 -18.94
C ALA A 503 3.71 -3.43 -18.54
N MET A 504 2.58 -4.00 -18.12
CA MET A 504 2.43 -5.40 -17.75
C MET A 504 1.78 -6.15 -18.92
N THR A 505 2.31 -7.31 -19.26
CA THR A 505 1.61 -8.21 -20.19
C THR A 505 0.66 -9.13 -19.44
N ARG A 506 -0.45 -9.48 -20.10
CA ARG A 506 -1.39 -10.50 -19.64
C ARG A 506 -1.13 -11.85 -20.31
N LEU A 507 -0.32 -11.87 -21.36
CA LEU A 507 -0.03 -13.05 -22.16
C LEU A 507 0.97 -13.95 -21.43
N PHE A 508 1.01 -15.22 -21.84
CA PHE A 508 2.06 -16.18 -21.47
C PHE A 508 2.25 -17.18 -22.63
N HIS A 509 3.37 -17.89 -22.65
CA HIS A 509 3.57 -19.02 -23.55
C HIS A 509 3.39 -20.34 -22.79
N LEU A 510 2.71 -21.31 -23.41
CA LEU A 510 2.85 -22.72 -23.06
C LEU A 510 3.81 -23.34 -24.08
N ASN A 511 5.00 -23.72 -23.63
CA ASN A 511 6.11 -24.08 -24.51
C ASN A 511 6.35 -22.95 -25.53
N ASP A 512 6.05 -23.19 -26.81
CA ASP A 512 6.29 -22.24 -27.90
C ASP A 512 4.98 -21.52 -28.32
N THR A 513 3.83 -21.91 -27.76
CA THR A 513 2.51 -21.37 -28.11
C THR A 513 2.16 -20.17 -27.23
N LEU A 514 1.93 -19.01 -27.83
CA LEU A 514 1.44 -17.81 -27.14
C LEU A 514 -0.05 -17.95 -26.80
N ILE A 515 -0.42 -17.60 -25.58
CA ILE A 515 -1.79 -17.72 -25.06
C ILE A 515 -2.24 -16.38 -24.49
N ASP A 516 -3.44 -15.96 -24.92
CA ASP A 516 -4.18 -14.87 -24.29
C ASP A 516 -5.23 -15.44 -23.31
N PRO A 517 -5.01 -15.32 -21.98
CA PRO A 517 -5.95 -15.85 -21.00
C PRO A 517 -7.31 -15.14 -21.00
N PHE A 518 -7.40 -13.95 -21.59
CA PHE A 518 -8.64 -13.17 -21.68
C PHE A 518 -9.33 -13.30 -23.05
N GLY A 519 -8.87 -14.24 -23.89
CA GLY A 519 -9.55 -14.60 -25.13
C GLY A 519 -10.97 -15.16 -24.89
N PRO A 520 -11.82 -15.15 -25.94
CA PRO A 520 -13.22 -15.54 -25.85
C PRO A 520 -13.44 -17.04 -25.56
N ASP A 521 -12.45 -17.89 -25.84
CA ASP A 521 -12.59 -19.35 -25.78
C ASP A 521 -12.54 -19.92 -24.35
N ALA A 522 -12.02 -19.14 -23.39
CA ALA A 522 -11.89 -19.60 -22.01
C ALA A 522 -13.19 -19.37 -21.20
N PRO A 523 -13.68 -20.40 -20.48
CA PRO A 523 -14.94 -20.30 -19.75
C PRO A 523 -14.87 -19.24 -18.65
N ASP A 524 -15.95 -18.47 -18.50
CA ASP A 524 -16.13 -17.53 -17.39
C ASP A 524 -16.72 -18.24 -16.17
N LEU A 525 -15.85 -18.56 -15.20
CA LEU A 525 -16.27 -19.24 -13.97
C LEU A 525 -17.06 -18.33 -13.02
N LEU A 526 -17.01 -17.02 -13.23
CA LEU A 526 -17.70 -16.02 -12.42
C LEU A 526 -18.99 -15.50 -13.06
N ALA A 527 -19.39 -16.04 -14.23
CA ALA A 527 -20.62 -15.63 -14.89
C ALA A 527 -21.83 -15.67 -13.92
N GLY A 528 -22.42 -14.49 -13.67
CA GLY A 528 -23.56 -14.31 -12.75
C GLY A 528 -23.22 -14.43 -11.25
N ARG A 529 -21.94 -14.38 -10.87
CA ARG A 529 -21.48 -14.55 -9.48
C ARG A 529 -20.67 -13.34 -9.00
N ASP A 530 -20.78 -13.04 -7.71
CA ASP A 530 -19.99 -12.01 -7.06
C ASP A 530 -18.56 -12.54 -6.78
N PRO A 531 -17.49 -11.93 -7.34
CA PRO A 531 -16.11 -12.34 -7.07
C PRO A 531 -15.74 -12.25 -5.59
N ASP A 532 -16.38 -11.33 -4.84
CA ASP A 532 -16.10 -11.16 -3.42
C ASP A 532 -16.71 -12.28 -2.55
N ARG A 533 -17.62 -13.08 -3.12
CA ARG A 533 -18.34 -14.15 -2.41
C ARG A 533 -18.11 -15.55 -2.98
N THR A 534 -17.19 -15.70 -3.93
CA THR A 534 -16.96 -16.96 -4.63
C THR A 534 -15.51 -17.43 -4.46
N ARG A 535 -15.34 -18.67 -3.99
CA ARG A 535 -14.04 -19.38 -3.93
C ARG A 535 -14.04 -20.60 -4.85
N ILE A 536 -13.04 -20.69 -5.74
CA ILE A 536 -12.98 -21.73 -6.77
C ILE A 536 -11.68 -22.53 -6.65
N ALA A 537 -11.79 -23.86 -6.51
CA ALA A 537 -10.66 -24.79 -6.62
C ALA A 537 -10.42 -25.18 -8.08
N LEU A 538 -9.15 -25.32 -8.48
CA LEU A 538 -8.75 -25.70 -9.83
C LEU A 538 -7.92 -27.00 -9.76
N LEU A 539 -8.45 -28.10 -10.27
CA LEU A 539 -7.74 -29.37 -10.46
C LEU A 539 -7.76 -29.71 -11.96
N MET A 540 -6.80 -29.19 -12.70
CA MET A 540 -6.76 -29.28 -14.16
C MET A 540 -5.43 -29.85 -14.63
N THR A 541 -5.45 -30.81 -15.55
CA THR A 541 -4.21 -31.41 -16.09
C THR A 541 -3.58 -30.53 -17.18
N ASP A 542 -4.41 -29.78 -17.91
CA ASP A 542 -3.96 -28.76 -18.85
C ASP A 542 -3.44 -27.52 -18.10
N ARG A 543 -2.12 -27.29 -18.20
CA ARG A 543 -1.44 -26.16 -17.55
C ARG A 543 -1.84 -24.82 -18.13
N ALA A 544 -2.11 -24.72 -19.43
CA ALA A 544 -2.53 -23.48 -20.06
C ALA A 544 -3.94 -23.10 -19.60
N ALA A 545 -4.86 -24.06 -19.59
CA ALA A 545 -6.21 -23.83 -19.09
C ALA A 545 -6.20 -23.49 -17.59
N CYS A 546 -5.40 -24.18 -16.79
CA CYS A 546 -5.24 -23.89 -15.36
C CYS A 546 -4.73 -22.46 -15.13
N LEU A 547 -3.61 -22.08 -15.77
CA LEU A 547 -3.03 -20.74 -15.60
C LEU A 547 -3.98 -19.64 -16.10
N THR A 548 -4.67 -19.89 -17.21
CA THR A 548 -5.70 -18.98 -17.73
C THR A 548 -6.76 -18.68 -16.67
N GLN A 549 -7.27 -19.71 -15.99
CA GLN A 549 -8.28 -19.51 -14.95
C GLN A 549 -7.71 -18.82 -13.70
N ILE A 550 -6.47 -19.12 -13.30
CA ILE A 550 -5.80 -18.40 -12.19
C ILE A 550 -5.72 -16.90 -12.50
N LEU A 551 -5.27 -16.54 -13.71
CA LEU A 551 -5.11 -15.15 -14.11
C LEU A 551 -6.46 -14.42 -14.23
N ARG A 552 -7.49 -15.06 -14.79
CA ARG A 552 -8.84 -14.49 -14.87
C ARG A 552 -9.46 -14.27 -13.48
N LEU A 553 -9.32 -15.25 -12.57
CA LEU A 553 -9.84 -15.12 -11.21
C LEU A 553 -9.11 -14.04 -10.42
N ARG A 554 -7.77 -13.97 -10.53
CA ARG A 554 -6.97 -12.88 -9.95
C ARG A 554 -7.41 -11.52 -10.50
N ASP A 555 -7.58 -11.42 -11.82
CA ASP A 555 -7.96 -10.19 -12.49
C ASP A 555 -9.37 -9.73 -12.11
N ALA A 556 -10.30 -10.66 -11.87
CA ALA A 556 -11.61 -10.37 -11.30
C ALA A 556 -11.60 -10.14 -9.78
N GLY A 557 -10.45 -10.31 -9.11
CA GLY A 557 -10.29 -10.23 -7.67
C GLY A 557 -10.98 -11.35 -6.88
N ALA A 558 -11.33 -12.45 -7.54
CA ALA A 558 -11.92 -13.63 -6.92
C ALA A 558 -10.86 -14.51 -6.24
N SER A 559 -11.31 -15.40 -5.36
CA SER A 559 -10.40 -16.33 -4.69
C SER A 559 -10.19 -17.60 -5.52
N CYS A 560 -8.96 -18.08 -5.56
CA CYS A 560 -8.62 -19.32 -6.27
C CYS A 560 -7.77 -20.26 -5.42
N HIS A 561 -8.04 -21.56 -5.55
CA HIS A 561 -7.23 -22.63 -4.96
C HIS A 561 -6.68 -23.56 -6.06
N PRO A 562 -5.50 -23.28 -6.62
CA PRO A 562 -4.84 -24.19 -7.55
C PRO A 562 -4.36 -25.44 -6.80
N ILE A 563 -4.81 -26.62 -7.24
CA ILE A 563 -4.42 -27.92 -6.70
C ILE A 563 -3.52 -28.62 -7.72
N HIS A 564 -2.42 -29.24 -7.26
CA HIS A 564 -1.49 -29.94 -8.13
C HIS A 564 -2.22 -31.08 -8.88
N PRO A 565 -2.05 -31.23 -10.20
CA PRO A 565 -2.82 -32.18 -11.01
C PRO A 565 -2.60 -33.65 -10.61
N GLU A 566 -1.44 -33.98 -10.02
CA GLU A 566 -1.16 -35.32 -9.51
C GLU A 566 -1.83 -35.63 -8.16
N THR A 567 -2.56 -34.67 -7.57
CA THR A 567 -3.28 -34.91 -6.32
C THR A 567 -4.48 -35.82 -6.60
N PRO A 568 -4.64 -36.96 -5.89
CA PRO A 568 -5.78 -37.85 -6.07
C PRO A 568 -7.12 -37.09 -5.98
N PRO A 569 -8.10 -37.35 -6.88
CA PRO A 569 -9.33 -36.55 -6.96
C PRO A 569 -10.11 -36.43 -5.63
N ASP A 570 -10.17 -37.50 -4.84
CA ASP A 570 -10.86 -37.47 -3.54
C ASP A 570 -10.13 -36.62 -2.51
N GLN A 571 -8.79 -36.68 -2.49
CA GLN A 571 -7.96 -35.82 -1.66
C GLN A 571 -8.05 -34.36 -2.11
N ALA A 572 -8.10 -34.10 -3.42
CA ALA A 572 -8.27 -32.76 -3.97
C ALA A 572 -9.63 -32.16 -3.60
N ARG A 573 -10.71 -32.95 -3.67
CA ARG A 573 -12.05 -32.52 -3.26
C ARG A 573 -12.13 -32.21 -1.77
N ASP A 574 -11.50 -33.04 -0.94
CA ASP A 574 -11.37 -32.83 0.50
C ASP A 574 -10.56 -31.56 0.83
N LEU A 575 -9.43 -31.33 0.14
CA LEU A 575 -8.66 -30.09 0.23
C LEU A 575 -9.49 -28.86 -0.15
N ALA A 576 -10.20 -28.92 -1.28
CA ALA A 576 -11.07 -27.83 -1.74
C ALA A 576 -12.15 -27.50 -0.72
N ARG A 577 -12.78 -28.51 -0.12
CA ARG A 577 -13.80 -28.33 0.93
C ARG A 577 -13.22 -27.73 2.20
N ARG A 578 -12.05 -28.19 2.67
CA ARG A 578 -11.36 -27.60 3.82
C ARG A 578 -10.91 -26.16 3.55
N ALA A 579 -10.60 -25.83 2.31
CA ALA A 579 -10.26 -24.47 1.87
C ALA A 579 -11.47 -23.53 1.77
N GLY A 580 -12.69 -24.07 1.95
CA GLY A 580 -13.92 -23.31 1.81
C GLY A 580 -14.23 -22.98 0.35
N CYS A 581 -13.90 -23.82 -0.61
CA CYS A 581 -14.27 -23.58 -2.01
C CYS A 581 -15.74 -23.92 -2.25
N ASP A 582 -16.48 -23.03 -2.91
CA ASP A 582 -17.87 -23.24 -3.33
C ASP A 582 -17.95 -24.11 -4.59
N LEU A 583 -16.96 -23.94 -5.46
CA LEU A 583 -16.88 -24.55 -6.78
C LEU A 583 -15.52 -25.23 -6.99
N MET A 584 -15.51 -26.24 -7.85
CA MET A 584 -14.30 -26.92 -8.30
C MET A 584 -14.32 -27.07 -9.82
N MET A 585 -13.29 -26.55 -10.49
CA MET A 585 -13.07 -26.76 -11.91
C MET A 585 -12.16 -27.98 -12.11
N THR A 586 -12.61 -28.90 -12.96
CA THR A 586 -11.86 -30.08 -13.40
C THR A 586 -11.82 -30.15 -14.92
N ASP A 587 -11.04 -31.07 -15.48
CA ASP A 587 -11.06 -31.34 -16.93
C ASP A 587 -12.45 -31.79 -17.43
N ALA A 588 -13.30 -32.31 -16.54
CA ALA A 588 -14.70 -32.66 -16.82
C ALA A 588 -15.68 -31.48 -16.69
N GLY A 589 -15.21 -30.29 -16.30
CA GLY A 589 -16.00 -29.08 -16.13
C GLY A 589 -16.17 -28.63 -14.67
N LEU A 590 -16.99 -27.57 -14.50
CA LEU A 590 -17.22 -26.88 -13.23
C LEU A 590 -18.29 -27.59 -12.39
N GLN A 591 -17.97 -27.90 -11.13
CA GLN A 591 -18.83 -28.63 -10.21
C GLN A 591 -19.05 -27.85 -8.92
N GLY A 592 -20.26 -27.93 -8.35
CA GLY A 592 -20.57 -27.39 -7.03
C GLY A 592 -20.08 -28.29 -5.90
N LEU A 593 -19.51 -27.72 -4.85
CA LEU A 593 -19.03 -28.45 -3.67
C LEU A 593 -20.05 -28.50 -2.52
N GLY A 594 -21.21 -27.86 -2.69
CA GLY A 594 -22.30 -27.83 -1.71
C GLY A 594 -22.04 -26.89 -0.52
N GLN A 595 -21.13 -25.92 -0.69
CA GLN A 595 -20.82 -24.87 0.28
C GLN A 595 -21.30 -23.52 -0.29
N HIS A 596 -21.92 -22.66 0.52
CA HIS A 596 -22.44 -21.33 0.14
C HIS A 596 -22.31 -20.35 1.32
N ALA A 597 -21.11 -20.26 1.91
CA ALA A 597 -20.86 -19.35 3.02
C ALA A 597 -20.10 -18.10 2.52
N PRO A 598 -20.39 -16.88 3.01
CA PRO A 598 -19.56 -15.73 2.73
C PRO A 598 -18.14 -15.96 3.29
N HIS A 599 -17.15 -15.90 2.41
CA HIS A 599 -15.77 -16.21 2.74
C HIS A 599 -14.96 -14.95 3.04
N ALA A 600 -14.59 -14.74 4.31
CA ALA A 600 -13.66 -13.69 4.70
C ALA A 600 -12.32 -14.31 5.16
N PRO A 601 -11.16 -13.86 4.62
CA PRO A 601 -11.00 -12.85 3.57
C PRO A 601 -11.41 -13.37 2.16
N SER A 602 -11.97 -12.49 1.33
CA SER A 602 -12.17 -12.74 -0.11
C SER A 602 -10.92 -12.33 -0.90
N GLY A 603 -10.89 -12.59 -2.21
CA GLY A 603 -9.76 -12.25 -3.08
C GLY A 603 -8.42 -12.83 -2.61
N VAL A 604 -8.39 -14.14 -2.34
CA VAL A 604 -7.18 -14.84 -1.87
C VAL A 604 -6.69 -15.90 -2.85
N LEU A 605 -5.38 -16.05 -2.93
CA LEU A 605 -4.74 -17.27 -3.43
C LEU A 605 -4.61 -18.27 -2.28
N ILE A 606 -5.16 -19.45 -2.46
CA ILE A 606 -5.10 -20.54 -1.48
C ILE A 606 -4.09 -21.57 -1.96
N GLN A 607 -3.12 -21.89 -1.10
CA GLN A 607 -2.09 -22.88 -1.34
C GLN A 607 -1.93 -23.80 -0.13
N THR A 608 -1.33 -24.96 -0.32
CA THR A 608 -1.02 -25.89 0.76
C THR A 608 0.46 -25.82 1.12
N SER A 609 0.76 -25.93 2.41
CA SER A 609 2.12 -26.16 2.89
C SER A 609 2.29 -27.62 3.30
N SER A 610 3.43 -28.20 2.95
CA SER A 610 3.84 -29.53 3.40
C SER A 610 4.31 -29.42 4.85
N GLY A 611 3.41 -29.54 5.82
CA GLY A 611 3.78 -29.69 7.22
C GLY A 611 4.61 -30.96 7.41
N THR A 612 5.63 -30.92 8.27
CA THR A 612 6.50 -32.07 8.57
C THR A 612 5.86 -33.09 9.53
N THR A 613 4.58 -32.93 9.89
CA THR A 613 3.93 -33.66 11.00
C THR A 613 2.45 -34.01 10.78
N GLY A 614 1.82 -33.80 9.61
CA GLY A 614 0.38 -34.11 9.43
C GLY A 614 -0.26 -33.64 8.12
N ALA A 615 -1.61 -33.58 8.11
CA ALA A 615 -2.42 -33.14 6.99
C ALA A 615 -1.99 -31.74 6.46
N PRO A 616 -2.02 -31.49 5.14
CA PRO A 616 -1.52 -30.23 4.57
C PRO A 616 -2.23 -29.01 5.16
N LYS A 617 -1.46 -28.04 5.65
CA LYS A 617 -2.01 -26.79 6.18
C LYS A 617 -2.41 -25.88 5.03
N ILE A 618 -3.64 -25.38 5.08
CA ILE A 618 -4.20 -24.45 4.10
C ILE A 618 -3.74 -23.05 4.45
N ILE A 619 -3.11 -22.40 3.47
CA ILE A 619 -2.61 -21.03 3.57
C ILE A 619 -3.37 -20.19 2.57
N ALA A 620 -4.06 -19.15 3.06
CA ALA A 620 -4.74 -18.17 2.22
C ALA A 620 -3.99 -16.83 2.32
N ARG A 621 -3.48 -16.34 1.18
CA ARG A 621 -2.86 -15.02 1.07
C ARG A 621 -3.70 -14.13 0.18
N SER A 622 -3.98 -12.91 0.64
CA SER A 622 -4.71 -11.95 -0.19
C SER A 622 -3.91 -11.58 -1.44
N TRP A 623 -4.62 -11.30 -2.53
CA TRP A 623 -4.00 -10.78 -3.74
C TRP A 623 -3.26 -9.46 -3.49
N ALA A 624 -3.68 -8.68 -2.50
CA ALA A 624 -2.98 -7.47 -2.09
C ALA A 624 -1.61 -7.79 -1.45
N ALA A 625 -1.55 -8.75 -0.52
CA ALA A 625 -0.28 -9.19 0.07
C ALA A 625 0.68 -9.77 -1.00
N ILE A 626 0.14 -10.51 -1.97
CA ILE A 626 0.92 -11.03 -3.10
C ILE A 626 1.39 -9.90 -4.01
N GLN A 627 0.56 -8.87 -4.25
CA GLN A 627 0.99 -7.71 -5.01
C GLN A 627 2.12 -6.95 -4.31
N THR A 628 2.05 -6.77 -2.98
CA THR A 628 3.17 -6.21 -2.20
C THR A 628 4.45 -7.02 -2.38
N GLU A 629 4.37 -8.36 -2.35
CA GLU A 629 5.51 -9.24 -2.62
C GLU A 629 6.06 -9.04 -4.04
N ILE A 630 5.19 -8.99 -5.06
CA ILE A 630 5.59 -8.76 -6.45
C ILE A 630 6.34 -7.43 -6.58
N ASP A 631 5.78 -6.34 -6.06
CA ASP A 631 6.38 -4.99 -6.16
C ASP A 631 7.76 -4.97 -5.48
N ALA A 632 7.86 -5.60 -4.30
CA ALA A 632 9.12 -5.74 -3.58
C ALA A 632 10.14 -6.63 -4.30
N TYR A 633 9.68 -7.68 -4.98
CA TYR A 633 10.53 -8.56 -5.79
C TYR A 633 11.12 -7.80 -6.99
N LEU A 634 10.31 -6.98 -7.66
CA LEU A 634 10.77 -6.12 -8.76
C LEU A 634 11.85 -5.13 -8.28
N GLN A 635 11.62 -4.49 -7.14
CA GLN A 635 12.57 -3.55 -6.54
C GLN A 635 13.87 -4.25 -6.10
N ALA A 636 13.77 -5.44 -5.52
CA ALA A 636 14.93 -6.20 -5.04
C ALA A 636 15.72 -6.89 -6.15
N PHE A 637 15.13 -7.13 -7.32
CA PHE A 637 15.76 -7.87 -8.41
C PHE A 637 15.59 -7.20 -9.78
N PRO A 638 16.16 -6.00 -9.98
CA PRO A 638 16.05 -5.25 -11.23
C PRO A 638 16.84 -5.86 -12.40
N GLN A 639 17.90 -6.63 -12.11
CA GLN A 639 18.77 -7.24 -13.13
C GLN A 639 18.00 -8.19 -14.08
N ALA A 640 16.96 -8.86 -13.57
CA ALA A 640 16.15 -9.75 -14.38
C ALA A 640 15.02 -9.04 -15.14
N ALA A 641 14.97 -7.70 -15.14
CA ALA A 641 13.99 -6.92 -15.92
C ALA A 641 14.09 -7.19 -17.43
N GLY A 642 15.28 -7.50 -17.95
CA GLY A 642 15.49 -7.80 -19.37
C GLY A 642 15.47 -9.29 -19.73
N MET A 643 15.37 -10.20 -18.76
CA MET A 643 15.50 -11.65 -18.97
C MET A 643 14.15 -12.28 -19.30
N THR A 644 14.11 -13.23 -20.24
CA THR A 644 12.88 -14.00 -20.52
C THR A 644 12.64 -15.01 -19.40
N PRO A 645 11.52 -14.92 -18.64
CA PRO A 645 11.23 -15.86 -17.58
C PRO A 645 10.74 -17.19 -18.16
N VAL A 646 11.47 -18.28 -17.87
CA VAL A 646 11.13 -19.64 -18.30
C VAL A 646 10.83 -20.49 -17.07
N ILE A 647 9.59 -20.95 -16.92
CA ILE A 647 9.05 -21.61 -15.73
C ILE A 647 8.95 -23.11 -16.00
N ALA A 648 9.88 -23.87 -15.40
CA ALA A 648 9.81 -25.33 -15.31
C ALA A 648 9.38 -25.82 -13.91
N ALA A 649 9.06 -24.89 -13.00
CA ALA A 649 8.47 -25.18 -11.70
C ALA A 649 6.94 -25.27 -11.78
N PRO A 650 6.28 -26.04 -10.89
CA PRO A 650 4.83 -26.11 -10.86
C PRO A 650 4.15 -24.73 -10.65
N ILE A 651 3.20 -24.40 -11.51
CA ILE A 651 2.39 -23.16 -11.46
C ILE A 651 1.30 -23.17 -10.37
N THR A 652 1.16 -24.27 -9.63
CA THR A 652 0.29 -24.36 -8.45
C THR A 652 1.02 -23.97 -7.16
N HIS A 653 2.35 -23.88 -7.21
CA HIS A 653 3.21 -23.47 -6.10
C HIS A 653 3.62 -22.00 -6.22
N SER A 654 3.87 -21.33 -5.09
CA SER A 654 4.23 -19.90 -5.04
C SER A 654 5.48 -19.58 -5.87
N TYR A 655 6.44 -20.51 -5.92
CA TYR A 655 7.67 -20.32 -6.69
C TYR A 655 7.42 -20.22 -8.21
N GLY A 656 6.70 -21.18 -8.80
CA GLY A 656 6.39 -21.15 -10.23
C GLY A 656 5.39 -20.04 -10.56
N LEU A 657 4.33 -19.90 -9.75
CA LEU A 657 3.27 -18.93 -9.99
C LEU A 657 3.70 -17.49 -9.72
N ILE A 658 4.05 -17.16 -8.47
CA ILE A 658 4.27 -15.77 -8.06
C ILE A 658 5.62 -15.28 -8.61
N ALA A 659 6.71 -15.96 -8.27
CA ALA A 659 8.06 -15.50 -8.64
C ALA A 659 8.38 -15.73 -10.13
N GLY A 660 7.85 -16.78 -10.74
CA GLY A 660 8.02 -17.07 -12.18
C GLY A 660 7.05 -16.30 -13.05
N VAL A 661 5.75 -16.62 -12.95
CA VAL A 661 4.72 -16.08 -13.86
C VAL A 661 4.33 -14.64 -13.52
N LEU A 662 3.87 -14.36 -12.29
CA LEU A 662 3.27 -13.07 -11.97
C LEU A 662 4.30 -11.93 -11.96
N VAL A 663 5.51 -12.18 -11.43
CA VAL A 663 6.64 -11.24 -11.51
C VAL A 663 7.09 -11.06 -12.95
N GLY A 664 7.14 -12.13 -13.76
CA GLY A 664 7.45 -12.04 -15.19
C GLY A 664 6.49 -11.13 -15.95
N GLN A 665 5.18 -11.31 -15.73
CA GLN A 665 4.14 -10.45 -16.30
C GLN A 665 4.29 -9.00 -15.85
N ALA A 666 4.55 -8.77 -14.55
CA ALA A 666 4.72 -7.43 -14.00
C ALA A 666 5.96 -6.69 -14.54
N ARG A 667 6.94 -7.42 -15.11
CA ARG A 667 8.07 -6.86 -15.87
C ARG A 667 7.75 -6.57 -17.34
N GLY A 668 6.55 -6.93 -17.80
CA GLY A 668 6.15 -6.80 -19.21
C GLY A 668 6.51 -7.99 -20.09
N HIS A 669 7.07 -9.08 -19.54
CA HIS A 669 7.42 -10.29 -20.31
C HIS A 669 6.27 -11.27 -20.34
N ALA A 670 6.05 -11.92 -21.50
CA ALA A 670 5.15 -13.08 -21.57
C ALA A 670 5.91 -14.30 -21.05
N PRO A 671 5.64 -14.79 -19.82
CA PRO A 671 6.39 -15.88 -19.23
C PRO A 671 6.19 -17.17 -20.02
N VAL A 672 7.25 -17.97 -20.13
CA VAL A 672 7.24 -19.25 -20.84
C VAL A 672 7.05 -20.38 -19.84
N VAL A 673 5.88 -21.00 -19.80
CA VAL A 673 5.58 -22.15 -18.94
C VAL A 673 5.83 -23.43 -19.72
N LEU A 674 6.68 -24.31 -19.18
CA LEU A 674 6.99 -25.59 -19.80
C LEU A 674 6.02 -26.66 -19.29
N ASP A 675 5.54 -27.54 -20.17
CA ASP A 675 4.64 -28.65 -19.80
C ASP A 675 5.36 -30.01 -19.65
N HIS A 676 6.56 -30.13 -20.20
CA HIS A 676 7.34 -31.36 -20.20
C HIS A 676 8.50 -31.34 -19.19
N ALA A 677 8.81 -32.52 -18.63
CA ALA A 677 9.95 -32.70 -17.72
C ALA A 677 11.26 -33.11 -18.43
N ASN A 678 11.27 -33.25 -19.77
CA ASN A 678 12.43 -33.76 -20.51
C ASN A 678 13.58 -32.73 -20.54
N PRO A 679 14.75 -32.99 -19.91
CA PRO A 679 15.83 -32.01 -19.81
C PRO A 679 16.41 -31.57 -21.16
N ARG A 680 16.50 -32.48 -22.15
CA ARG A 680 17.00 -32.14 -23.50
C ARG A 680 16.02 -31.28 -24.28
N ALA A 681 14.71 -31.46 -24.07
CA ALA A 681 13.70 -30.60 -24.67
C ALA A 681 13.76 -29.19 -24.07
N ILE A 682 13.87 -29.09 -22.74
CA ILE A 682 14.04 -27.82 -22.03
C ILE A 682 15.27 -27.06 -22.54
N LEU A 683 16.44 -27.71 -22.68
CA LEU A 683 17.64 -27.06 -23.21
C LEU A 683 17.45 -26.54 -24.65
N ARG A 684 16.75 -27.29 -25.51
CA ARG A 684 16.44 -26.85 -26.87
C ARG A 684 15.53 -25.63 -26.88
N GLN A 685 14.54 -25.56 -25.99
CA GLN A 685 13.67 -24.39 -25.86
C GLN A 685 14.41 -23.18 -25.30
N LEU A 686 15.23 -23.37 -24.27
CA LEU A 686 16.04 -22.27 -23.70
C LEU A 686 16.92 -21.60 -24.76
N ALA A 687 17.45 -22.36 -25.72
CA ALA A 687 18.25 -21.83 -26.81
C ALA A 687 17.47 -20.93 -27.80
N GLN A 688 16.14 -20.96 -27.79
CA GLN A 688 15.28 -20.13 -28.65
C GLN A 688 15.00 -18.75 -28.06
N PHE A 689 15.15 -18.59 -26.74
CA PHE A 689 14.86 -17.34 -26.06
C PHE A 689 16.11 -16.51 -25.82
N ARG A 690 15.96 -15.19 -25.89
CA ARG A 690 17.03 -14.25 -25.54
C ARG A 690 17.18 -14.19 -24.02
N ASP A 691 18.40 -14.36 -23.54
CA ASP A 691 18.77 -14.18 -22.13
C ASP A 691 17.80 -14.87 -21.15
N PRO A 692 17.56 -16.20 -21.27
CA PRO A 692 16.55 -16.89 -20.48
C PRO A 692 16.95 -17.00 -19.01
N LEU A 693 15.98 -16.77 -18.13
CA LEU A 693 16.03 -17.04 -16.70
C LEU A 693 15.14 -18.24 -16.39
N ILE A 694 15.75 -19.41 -16.15
CA ILE A 694 15.00 -20.63 -15.82
C ILE A 694 14.68 -20.72 -14.33
N TYR A 695 13.40 -20.92 -14.02
CA TYR A 695 12.86 -21.20 -12.69
C TYR A 695 12.56 -22.70 -12.60
N ALA A 696 13.38 -23.44 -11.87
CA ALA A 696 13.21 -24.89 -11.70
C ALA A 696 13.62 -25.36 -10.29
N ALA A 697 13.17 -26.56 -9.92
CA ALA A 697 13.60 -27.19 -8.67
C ALA A 697 15.07 -27.66 -8.78
N PRO A 698 15.81 -27.69 -7.66
CA PRO A 698 17.21 -28.11 -7.63
C PRO A 698 17.60 -29.39 -8.40
N PRO A 699 16.84 -30.50 -8.33
CA PRO A 699 17.21 -31.70 -9.06
C PRO A 699 17.21 -31.50 -10.58
N LEU A 700 16.23 -30.77 -11.11
CA LEU A 700 16.14 -30.49 -12.53
C LEU A 700 17.27 -29.55 -12.97
N LEU A 701 17.57 -28.51 -12.17
CA LEU A 701 18.70 -27.61 -12.43
C LEU A 701 20.03 -28.35 -12.51
N HIS A 702 20.27 -29.29 -11.59
CA HIS A 702 21.49 -30.09 -11.60
C HIS A 702 21.61 -30.94 -12.87
N VAL A 703 20.52 -31.58 -13.31
CA VAL A 703 20.49 -32.37 -14.55
C VAL A 703 20.74 -31.48 -15.77
N LEU A 704 20.10 -30.30 -15.83
CA LEU A 704 20.30 -29.34 -16.91
C LEU A 704 21.74 -28.84 -16.96
N ALA A 705 22.34 -28.51 -15.81
CA ALA A 705 23.72 -28.06 -15.71
C ALA A 705 24.71 -29.09 -16.27
N ARG A 706 24.52 -30.39 -15.94
CA ARG A 706 25.35 -31.48 -16.46
C ARG A 706 25.25 -31.66 -17.97
N LEU A 707 24.08 -31.42 -18.55
CA LEU A 707 23.83 -31.58 -19.97
C LEU A 707 24.24 -30.34 -20.79
N ALA A 708 24.07 -29.14 -20.23
CA ALA A 708 24.39 -27.88 -20.90
C ALA A 708 25.91 -27.64 -21.01
N GLY A 709 26.69 -28.15 -20.04
CA GLY A 709 28.12 -27.87 -19.96
C GLY A 709 28.42 -26.47 -19.43
N ALA A 710 29.71 -26.12 -19.39
CA ALA A 710 30.17 -24.85 -18.83
C ALA A 710 29.55 -23.65 -19.57
N GLN A 711 28.95 -22.72 -18.81
CA GLN A 711 28.30 -21.51 -19.34
C GLN A 711 27.20 -21.77 -20.39
N GLY A 712 26.67 -23.00 -20.46
CA GLY A 712 25.60 -23.39 -21.38
C GLY A 712 24.21 -22.88 -20.99
N LEU A 713 24.05 -22.36 -19.77
CA LEU A 713 22.82 -21.71 -19.29
C LEU A 713 23.05 -20.20 -19.12
N HIS A 714 22.10 -19.38 -19.53
CA HIS A 714 22.20 -17.93 -19.33
C HIS A 714 22.01 -17.57 -17.84
N ALA A 715 20.80 -17.70 -17.31
CA ALA A 715 20.52 -17.44 -15.91
C ALA A 715 19.64 -18.51 -15.29
N VAL A 716 19.90 -18.81 -14.02
CA VAL A 716 19.19 -19.85 -13.26
C VAL A 716 18.68 -19.26 -11.95
N MET A 717 17.40 -19.47 -11.64
CA MET A 717 16.84 -19.25 -10.30
C MET A 717 16.64 -20.60 -9.61
N SER A 718 17.15 -20.72 -8.37
CA SER A 718 16.96 -21.88 -7.50
C SER A 718 16.17 -21.51 -6.26
N SER A 719 15.31 -22.42 -5.78
CA SER A 719 14.44 -22.22 -4.62
C SER A 719 14.02 -23.53 -3.98
N GLY A 720 13.51 -23.46 -2.75
CA GLY A 720 12.76 -24.53 -2.08
C GLY A 720 13.59 -25.49 -1.20
N THR A 721 14.89 -25.64 -1.47
CA THR A 721 15.87 -26.30 -0.59
C THR A 721 17.26 -25.76 -0.87
N VAL A 722 18.14 -25.80 0.14
CA VAL A 722 19.56 -25.51 -0.05
C VAL A 722 20.17 -26.51 -1.03
N LEU A 723 21.00 -26.00 -1.93
CA LEU A 723 21.72 -26.81 -2.90
C LEU A 723 22.85 -27.58 -2.21
N PRO A 724 23.00 -28.90 -2.44
CA PRO A 724 24.23 -29.59 -2.08
C PRO A 724 25.43 -28.91 -2.75
N GLN A 725 26.58 -28.78 -2.06
CA GLN A 725 27.75 -28.05 -2.59
C GLN A 725 28.13 -28.46 -4.01
N ARG A 726 28.21 -29.77 -4.29
CA ARG A 726 28.52 -30.27 -5.64
C ARG A 726 27.48 -29.86 -6.70
N TRP A 727 26.21 -29.77 -6.32
CA TRP A 727 25.16 -29.31 -7.23
C TRP A 727 25.28 -27.81 -7.45
N PHE A 728 25.55 -27.04 -6.40
CA PHE A 728 25.82 -25.61 -6.48
C PHE A 728 26.98 -25.32 -7.42
N ASP A 729 28.13 -25.97 -7.24
CA ASP A 729 29.31 -25.77 -8.09
C ASP A 729 29.02 -26.13 -9.56
N ALA A 730 28.32 -27.26 -9.79
CA ALA A 730 27.95 -27.68 -11.13
C ALA A 730 26.99 -26.68 -11.81
N ILE A 731 25.96 -26.22 -11.09
CA ILE A 731 24.99 -25.25 -11.61
C ILE A 731 25.68 -23.91 -11.87
N ARG A 732 26.46 -23.41 -10.90
CA ARG A 732 27.22 -22.16 -11.02
C ARG A 732 28.21 -22.19 -12.18
N GLY A 733 28.92 -23.31 -12.38
CA GLY A 733 29.85 -23.46 -13.50
C GLY A 733 29.13 -23.54 -14.86
N ALA A 734 27.92 -24.09 -14.89
CA ALA A 734 27.11 -24.20 -16.10
C ALA A 734 26.33 -22.91 -16.44
N SER A 735 26.10 -22.00 -15.48
CA SER A 735 25.34 -20.76 -15.70
C SER A 735 26.21 -19.51 -15.77
N ARG A 736 25.79 -18.51 -16.56
CA ARG A 736 26.40 -17.17 -16.52
C ARG A 736 25.99 -16.42 -15.26
N GLN A 737 24.76 -16.65 -14.81
CA GLN A 737 24.19 -16.06 -13.61
C GLN A 737 23.47 -17.15 -12.81
N LEU A 738 23.79 -17.24 -11.51
CA LEU A 738 23.10 -18.09 -10.56
C LEU A 738 22.42 -17.20 -9.52
N PHE A 739 21.13 -17.41 -9.36
CA PHE A 739 20.30 -16.75 -8.37
C PHE A 739 19.71 -17.79 -7.42
N GLN A 740 19.59 -17.42 -6.14
CA GLN A 740 18.85 -18.21 -5.16
C GLN A 740 17.79 -17.33 -4.51
N GLN A 741 16.64 -17.91 -4.20
CA GLN A 741 15.64 -17.22 -3.40
C GLN A 741 15.22 -18.08 -2.21
N TYR A 742 14.91 -17.40 -1.12
CA TYR A 742 14.35 -17.98 0.09
C TYR A 742 12.93 -17.51 0.31
N GLY A 743 12.06 -18.38 0.83
CA GLY A 743 10.66 -18.10 1.06
C GLY A 743 9.90 -19.26 1.70
N CYS A 744 8.67 -18.98 2.15
CA CYS A 744 7.75 -19.96 2.71
C CYS A 744 6.32 -19.75 2.18
N SER A 745 5.44 -20.74 2.34
CA SER A 745 4.04 -20.62 1.87
C SER A 745 3.29 -19.50 2.58
N GLU A 746 3.57 -19.26 3.87
CA GLU A 746 2.94 -18.23 4.71
C GLU A 746 3.24 -16.80 4.26
N ALA A 747 4.47 -16.52 3.81
CA ALA A 747 4.95 -15.17 3.58
C ALA A 747 5.43 -14.90 2.14
N GLY A 748 5.52 -15.93 1.30
CA GLY A 748 6.04 -15.81 -0.06
C GLY A 748 7.57 -15.76 -0.10
N CYS A 749 8.12 -15.07 -1.10
CA CYS A 749 9.55 -14.79 -1.22
C CYS A 749 10.01 -13.74 -0.20
N LEU A 750 11.10 -14.05 0.49
CA LEU A 750 11.61 -13.30 1.62
C LEU A 750 12.99 -12.72 1.38
N ALA A 751 13.85 -13.42 0.64
CA ALA A 751 15.19 -12.95 0.28
C ALA A 751 15.62 -13.48 -1.09
N ILE A 752 16.48 -12.72 -1.77
CA ILE A 752 17.09 -13.09 -3.07
C ILE A 752 18.60 -12.86 -3.02
N ALA A 753 19.36 -13.90 -3.37
CA ALA A 753 20.78 -13.82 -3.67
C ALA A 753 20.98 -13.64 -5.17
N GLN A 754 21.58 -12.52 -5.56
CA GLN A 754 21.85 -12.20 -6.96
C GLN A 754 23.14 -12.85 -7.50
N ASN A 755 24.06 -13.25 -6.62
CA ASN A 755 25.27 -13.99 -6.98
C ASN A 755 25.83 -14.64 -5.71
N PRO A 756 25.18 -15.71 -5.20
CA PRO A 756 25.59 -16.34 -3.95
C PRO A 756 27.02 -16.87 -4.08
N ASP A 757 27.84 -16.70 -3.04
CA ASP A 757 29.20 -17.26 -2.98
C ASP A 757 29.23 -18.73 -2.53
N ARG A 758 28.18 -19.16 -1.84
CA ARG A 758 28.00 -20.50 -1.25
C ARG A 758 26.52 -20.90 -1.30
N PRO A 759 26.18 -22.20 -1.20
CA PRO A 759 24.79 -22.65 -1.31
C PRO A 759 23.87 -22.12 -0.20
N GLU A 760 24.39 -21.84 0.99
CA GLU A 760 23.62 -21.32 2.13
C GLU A 760 23.25 -19.84 2.00
N ASP A 761 23.89 -19.10 1.08
CA ASP A 761 23.63 -17.67 0.88
C ASP A 761 22.30 -17.46 0.15
N MET A 762 21.28 -17.09 0.90
CA MET A 762 19.92 -16.78 0.43
C MET A 762 19.73 -15.31 0.09
N GLY A 763 20.76 -14.49 0.32
CA GLY A 763 20.80 -13.10 -0.09
C GLY A 763 20.00 -12.16 0.79
N LEU A 764 19.62 -11.03 0.20
CA LEU A 764 19.12 -9.88 0.95
C LEU A 764 17.61 -9.96 1.15
N PRO A 765 17.10 -9.59 2.34
CA PRO A 765 15.67 -9.48 2.58
C PRO A 765 14.99 -8.55 1.57
N LEU A 766 13.81 -8.93 1.11
CA LEU A 766 12.99 -8.06 0.26
C LEU A 766 12.50 -6.83 1.05
N PRO A 767 12.29 -5.68 0.39
CA PRO A 767 11.99 -4.41 1.05
C PRO A 767 10.65 -4.40 1.80
N HIS A 768 9.74 -5.34 1.54
CA HIS A 768 8.45 -5.43 2.23
C HIS A 768 8.49 -6.23 3.55
N VAL A 769 9.63 -6.83 3.90
CA VAL A 769 9.79 -7.65 5.10
C VAL A 769 11.02 -7.26 5.91
N ARG A 770 10.95 -7.52 7.22
CA ARG A 770 12.13 -7.52 8.09
C ARG A 770 12.41 -8.96 8.50
N LEU A 771 13.60 -9.46 8.17
CA LEU A 771 14.08 -10.75 8.65
C LEU A 771 14.87 -10.56 9.95
N GLN A 772 14.63 -11.43 10.91
CA GLN A 772 15.47 -11.61 12.08
C GLN A 772 16.01 -13.04 12.07
N ALA A 773 17.30 -13.18 12.36
CA ALA A 773 17.98 -14.45 12.55
C ALA A 773 19.15 -14.23 13.52
N GLY A 774 20.00 -15.25 13.70
CA GLY A 774 21.23 -15.12 14.47
C GLY A 774 22.23 -14.12 13.89
N ARG A 775 23.21 -13.69 14.69
CA ARG A 775 24.33 -12.84 14.24
C ARG A 775 25.66 -13.59 14.31
N ASP A 776 26.01 -14.08 15.50
CA ASP A 776 27.28 -14.80 15.73
C ASP A 776 27.11 -16.33 15.63
N ALA A 777 25.89 -16.83 15.84
CA ALA A 777 25.52 -18.24 15.76
C ALA A 777 24.12 -18.38 15.16
N PRO A 778 23.77 -19.51 14.53
CA PRO A 778 22.44 -19.72 13.96
C PRO A 778 21.32 -19.54 14.97
N GLY A 779 20.33 -18.72 14.63
CA GLY A 779 19.13 -18.48 15.42
C GLY A 779 17.86 -18.64 14.59
N PRO A 780 16.67 -18.66 15.23
CA PRO A 780 15.39 -18.77 14.54
C PRO A 780 15.20 -17.68 13.50
N VAL A 781 14.86 -18.08 12.27
CA VAL A 781 14.47 -17.16 11.22
C VAL A 781 13.01 -16.78 11.44
N SER A 782 12.78 -15.51 11.73
CA SER A 782 11.44 -14.94 11.86
C SER A 782 11.27 -13.77 10.90
N VAL A 783 10.08 -13.70 10.31
CA VAL A 783 9.69 -12.66 9.36
C VAL A 783 8.72 -11.73 10.05
N HIS A 784 8.99 -10.43 10.00
CA HIS A 784 8.07 -9.39 10.45
C HIS A 784 7.59 -8.61 9.22
N ALA A 785 6.29 -8.65 8.96
CA ALA A 785 5.67 -8.00 7.81
C ALA A 785 4.25 -7.56 8.18
N ALA A 786 3.90 -6.30 7.89
CA ALA A 786 2.54 -5.75 8.06
C ALA A 786 1.91 -6.06 9.44
N GLY A 787 2.69 -5.95 10.52
CA GLY A 787 2.22 -6.22 11.89
C GLY A 787 2.04 -7.70 12.27
N ALA A 788 2.39 -8.64 11.38
CA ALA A 788 2.40 -10.06 11.65
C ALA A 788 3.82 -10.61 11.72
N THR A 789 4.02 -11.59 12.61
CA THR A 789 5.26 -12.36 12.68
C THR A 789 5.01 -13.77 12.19
N VAL A 790 5.78 -14.21 11.19
CA VAL A 790 5.79 -15.59 10.71
C VAL A 790 7.07 -16.26 11.21
N GLN A 791 6.90 -17.35 11.96
CA GLN A 791 7.99 -18.24 12.31
C GLN A 791 8.16 -19.24 11.15
N THR A 792 9.33 -19.23 10.50
CA THR A 792 9.55 -20.09 9.33
C THR A 792 9.84 -21.54 9.72
N GLY A 793 10.27 -21.76 10.97
CA GLY A 793 10.80 -23.05 11.44
C GLY A 793 12.22 -23.33 10.95
N ASP A 794 12.86 -22.34 10.30
CA ASP A 794 14.24 -22.41 9.85
C ASP A 794 15.19 -21.69 10.82
N LEU A 795 16.47 -22.03 10.74
CA LEU A 795 17.58 -21.43 11.46
C LEU A 795 18.54 -20.78 10.48
N GLY A 796 19.11 -19.63 10.86
CA GLY A 796 20.05 -18.91 10.01
C GLY A 796 20.79 -17.80 10.72
N VAL A 797 21.68 -17.14 9.98
CA VAL A 797 22.47 -15.99 10.41
C VAL A 797 22.30 -14.85 9.41
N ILE A 798 22.12 -13.62 9.88
CA ILE A 798 22.28 -12.42 9.04
C ILE A 798 23.74 -12.01 9.10
N ASP A 799 24.45 -12.12 7.98
CA ASP A 799 25.88 -11.81 7.91
C ASP A 799 26.17 -10.29 7.88
N ALA A 800 27.44 -9.90 7.84
CA ALA A 800 27.87 -8.50 7.80
C ALA A 800 27.40 -7.73 6.55
N ARG A 801 27.05 -8.43 5.47
CA ARG A 801 26.46 -7.85 4.24
C ARG A 801 24.94 -7.70 4.36
N GLY A 802 24.33 -8.23 5.42
CA GLY A 802 22.89 -8.30 5.61
C GLY A 802 22.24 -9.48 4.89
N HIS A 803 23.02 -10.42 4.36
CA HIS A 803 22.51 -11.62 3.70
C HIS A 803 22.02 -12.63 4.72
N LEU A 804 20.90 -13.29 4.43
CA LEU A 804 20.47 -14.46 5.17
C LEU A 804 21.32 -15.67 4.74
N ILE A 805 22.06 -16.22 5.69
CA ILE A 805 22.78 -17.48 5.56
C ILE A 805 21.95 -18.57 6.23
N PHE A 806 21.44 -19.51 5.45
CA PHE A 806 20.62 -20.61 5.95
C PHE A 806 21.48 -21.65 6.69
N ALA A 807 21.04 -22.10 7.87
CA ALA A 807 21.77 -23.07 8.68
C ALA A 807 21.06 -24.43 8.82
N GLY A 808 19.74 -24.48 8.72
CA GLY A 808 18.98 -25.73 8.85
C GLY A 808 17.53 -25.50 9.26
N ARG A 809 16.77 -26.59 9.44
CA ARG A 809 15.41 -26.53 9.98
C ARG A 809 15.43 -26.87 11.46
N GLN A 810 14.72 -26.10 12.27
CA GLN A 810 14.66 -26.29 13.73
C GLN A 810 14.16 -27.69 14.10
N ALA A 811 13.16 -28.22 13.38
CA ALA A 811 12.60 -29.55 13.60
C ALA A 811 13.56 -30.71 13.19
N GLU A 812 14.64 -30.42 12.48
CA GLU A 812 15.60 -31.41 11.98
C GLU A 812 16.94 -31.35 12.74
N VAL A 813 17.12 -30.39 13.65
CA VAL A 813 18.32 -30.30 14.49
C VAL A 813 18.39 -31.53 15.40
N ILE A 814 19.57 -32.15 15.44
CA ILE A 814 19.86 -33.30 16.29
C ILE A 814 20.41 -32.76 17.60
N ASP A 815 19.71 -33.03 18.70
CA ASP A 815 20.13 -32.59 20.03
C ASP A 815 21.03 -33.65 20.68
N VAL A 816 22.34 -33.38 20.71
CA VAL A 816 23.35 -34.27 21.31
C VAL A 816 23.79 -33.68 22.63
N ALA A 817 23.15 -34.11 23.72
CA ALA A 817 23.41 -33.66 25.09
C ALA A 817 23.30 -32.13 25.28
N GLY A 818 22.24 -31.52 24.74
CA GLY A 818 21.96 -30.08 24.83
C GLY A 818 22.70 -29.23 23.80
N LEU A 819 23.43 -29.84 22.86
CA LEU A 819 24.14 -29.15 21.79
C LEU A 819 23.52 -29.47 20.42
N ASN A 820 23.32 -28.40 19.63
CA ASN A 820 22.75 -28.50 18.30
C ASN A 820 23.75 -29.08 17.31
N VAL A 821 23.44 -30.27 16.78
CA VAL A 821 24.11 -30.87 15.63
C VAL A 821 23.24 -30.71 14.40
N TYR A 822 23.74 -29.99 13.40
CA TYR A 822 23.03 -29.71 12.15
C TYR A 822 23.28 -30.85 11.14
N PRO A 823 22.24 -31.59 10.70
CA PRO A 823 22.38 -32.70 9.74
C PRO A 823 23.13 -32.31 8.47
N ALA A 824 22.90 -31.09 7.97
CA ALA A 824 23.51 -30.59 6.73
C ALA A 824 25.05 -30.59 6.77
N HIS A 825 25.66 -30.36 7.94
CA HIS A 825 27.12 -30.43 8.09
C HIS A 825 27.65 -31.86 7.90
N ILE A 826 26.91 -32.84 8.43
CA ILE A 826 27.25 -34.26 8.30
C ILE A 826 27.06 -34.71 6.85
N GLU A 827 25.94 -34.33 6.24
CA GLU A 827 25.62 -34.62 4.84
C GLU A 827 26.68 -34.02 3.91
N THR A 828 27.10 -32.78 4.14
CA THR A 828 28.16 -32.10 3.37
C THR A 828 29.50 -32.81 3.53
N ALA A 829 29.88 -33.18 4.75
CA ALA A 829 31.10 -33.94 4.99
C ALA A 829 31.07 -35.28 4.25
N ALA A 830 29.94 -36.01 4.28
CA ALA A 830 29.78 -37.26 3.53
C ALA A 830 29.84 -37.06 2.02
N LEU A 831 29.11 -36.08 1.50
CA LEU A 831 29.05 -35.75 0.07
C LEU A 831 30.37 -35.22 -0.48
N SER A 832 31.29 -34.75 0.37
CA SER A 832 32.62 -34.33 -0.08
C SER A 832 33.50 -35.51 -0.50
N LEU A 833 33.25 -36.72 0.01
CA LEU A 833 33.98 -37.93 -0.37
C LEU A 833 33.62 -38.37 -1.81
N PRO A 834 34.58 -38.49 -2.74
CA PRO A 834 34.30 -39.03 -4.07
C PRO A 834 33.72 -40.45 -3.99
N GLY A 835 32.65 -40.71 -4.73
CA GLY A 835 31.94 -42.01 -4.74
C GLY A 835 30.64 -42.05 -3.93
N ILE A 836 30.40 -41.07 -3.04
CA ILE A 836 29.08 -40.82 -2.46
C ILE A 836 28.27 -39.95 -3.43
N THR A 837 27.06 -40.40 -3.79
CA THR A 837 26.16 -39.71 -4.72
C THR A 837 25.00 -39.02 -4.02
N ASP A 838 24.58 -39.51 -2.85
CA ASP A 838 23.52 -38.92 -2.04
C ASP A 838 23.74 -39.26 -0.56
N ALA A 839 23.35 -38.38 0.36
CA ALA A 839 23.49 -38.62 1.80
C ALA A 839 22.45 -37.84 2.61
N VAL A 840 21.91 -38.45 3.66
CA VAL A 840 20.93 -37.87 4.58
C VAL A 840 21.24 -38.25 6.01
N ALA A 841 21.47 -37.25 6.86
CA ALA A 841 21.65 -37.45 8.29
C ALA A 841 20.32 -37.31 9.04
N PHE A 842 20.12 -38.12 10.06
CA PHE A 842 18.90 -38.14 10.87
C PHE A 842 19.22 -38.45 12.34
N ALA A 843 18.33 -38.06 13.24
CA ALA A 843 18.45 -38.35 14.67
C ALA A 843 18.08 -39.80 14.97
N VAL A 844 18.85 -40.46 15.82
CA VAL A 844 18.48 -41.72 16.47
C VAL A 844 18.43 -41.52 18.00
N PRO A 845 17.49 -42.16 18.71
CA PRO A 845 17.41 -42.07 20.17
C PRO A 845 18.71 -42.59 20.82
N ASP A 846 19.21 -41.87 21.83
CA ASP A 846 20.36 -42.28 22.63
C ASP A 846 20.03 -42.11 24.13
N PRO A 847 20.17 -43.15 24.98
CA PRO A 847 19.79 -43.07 26.38
C PRO A 847 20.55 -42.04 27.21
N VAL A 848 21.75 -41.64 26.79
CA VAL A 848 22.64 -40.74 27.53
C VAL A 848 22.61 -39.33 26.93
N ALA A 849 22.71 -39.24 25.61
CA ALA A 849 22.79 -37.98 24.88
C ALA A 849 21.43 -37.46 24.41
N HIS A 850 20.33 -38.14 24.74
CA HIS A 850 18.98 -37.95 24.20
C HIS A 850 18.87 -38.32 22.71
N GLN A 851 19.71 -37.73 21.84
CA GLN A 851 19.86 -38.16 20.45
C GLN A 851 21.33 -38.27 20.04
N ARG A 852 21.58 -39.05 19.00
CA ARG A 852 22.84 -39.03 18.24
C ARG A 852 22.56 -39.03 16.73
N PRO A 853 23.50 -38.55 15.91
CA PRO A 853 23.35 -38.60 14.47
C PRO A 853 23.51 -40.02 13.91
N ALA A 854 22.74 -40.35 12.89
CA ALA A 854 22.95 -41.45 11.95
C ALA A 854 22.96 -40.90 10.52
N LEU A 855 23.53 -41.65 9.57
CA LEU A 855 23.64 -41.24 8.18
C LEU A 855 23.22 -42.36 7.24
N ALA A 856 22.19 -42.11 6.41
CA ALA A 856 21.89 -42.94 5.26
C ALA A 856 22.60 -42.37 4.02
N TYR A 857 23.22 -43.21 3.20
CA TYR A 857 23.95 -42.76 2.01
C TYR A 857 23.76 -43.69 0.81
N ALA A 858 23.86 -43.13 -0.39
CA ALA A 858 23.92 -43.85 -1.65
C ALA A 858 25.27 -43.57 -2.33
N GLY A 859 25.87 -44.61 -2.90
CA GLY A 859 27.19 -44.53 -3.53
C GLY A 859 27.93 -45.85 -3.49
N ASP A 860 29.09 -45.90 -4.16
CA ASP A 860 29.97 -47.07 -4.19
C ASP A 860 31.21 -46.88 -3.33
N ILE A 861 30.97 -46.76 -2.03
CA ILE A 861 32.00 -46.54 -1.02
C ILE A 861 31.76 -47.49 0.16
N ALA A 862 32.84 -48.10 0.65
CA ALA A 862 32.83 -48.91 1.85
C ALA A 862 32.62 -48.05 3.10
N GLU A 863 31.81 -48.53 4.03
CA GLU A 863 31.44 -47.81 5.25
C GLU A 863 32.66 -47.35 6.07
N ALA A 864 33.67 -48.19 6.21
CA ALA A 864 34.91 -47.86 6.93
C ALA A 864 35.65 -46.66 6.33
N ARG A 865 35.62 -46.50 5.00
CA ARG A 865 36.23 -45.35 4.31
C ARG A 865 35.42 -44.07 4.56
N LEU A 866 34.09 -44.18 4.56
CA LEU A 866 33.22 -43.06 4.89
C LEU A 866 33.38 -42.63 6.35
N ASP A 867 33.40 -43.57 7.30
CA ASP A 867 33.61 -43.26 8.72
C ASP A 867 34.96 -42.57 8.98
N ALA A 868 36.05 -43.08 8.40
CA ALA A 868 37.36 -42.44 8.52
C ALA A 868 37.38 -41.01 7.93
N HIS A 869 36.71 -40.81 6.80
CA HIS A 869 36.56 -39.49 6.17
C HIS A 869 35.74 -38.52 7.05
N LEU A 870 34.62 -38.98 7.60
CA LEU A 870 33.79 -38.20 8.51
C LEU A 870 34.54 -37.87 9.82
N ALA A 871 35.31 -38.81 10.36
CA ALA A 871 36.10 -38.59 11.57
C ALA A 871 37.19 -37.51 11.41
N ALA A 872 37.70 -37.31 10.19
CA ALA A 872 38.67 -36.27 9.90
C ALA A 872 38.05 -34.86 9.80
N LEU A 873 36.75 -34.77 9.50
CA LEU A 873 36.06 -33.51 9.21
C LEU A 873 35.08 -33.06 10.30
N LEU A 874 34.58 -34.00 11.11
CA LEU A 874 33.52 -33.77 12.07
C LEU A 874 34.02 -33.93 13.50
N SER A 875 33.49 -33.11 14.41
CA SER A 875 33.74 -33.29 15.85
C SER A 875 33.14 -34.61 16.36
N PRO A 876 33.61 -35.15 17.49
CA PRO A 876 33.10 -36.42 18.04
C PRO A 876 31.58 -36.47 18.23
N ARG A 877 30.93 -35.33 18.48
CA ARG A 877 29.46 -35.23 18.67
C ARG A 877 28.68 -35.22 17.36
N GLN A 878 29.31 -34.80 16.25
CA GLN A 878 28.71 -34.78 14.92
C GLN A 878 28.90 -36.10 14.17
N ARG A 879 29.84 -36.95 14.60
CA ARG A 879 30.09 -38.25 13.97
C ARG A 879 28.85 -39.14 14.06
N PRO A 880 28.32 -39.62 12.92
CA PRO A 880 27.23 -40.58 12.92
C PRO A 880 27.60 -41.84 13.70
N VAL A 881 26.71 -42.31 14.59
CA VAL A 881 26.88 -43.59 15.29
C VAL A 881 26.40 -44.78 14.49
N ARG A 882 25.68 -44.53 13.38
CA ARG A 882 25.17 -45.55 12.46
C ARG A 882 25.26 -45.03 11.04
N LEU A 883 25.83 -45.83 10.14
CA LEU A 883 25.89 -45.58 8.70
C LEU A 883 25.01 -46.64 8.01
N VAL A 884 24.17 -46.21 7.06
CA VAL A 884 23.24 -47.10 6.34
C VAL A 884 23.40 -46.88 4.84
N ARG A 885 23.93 -47.87 4.12
CA ARG A 885 24.04 -47.82 2.65
C ARG A 885 22.70 -48.21 2.01
N LEU A 886 22.19 -47.36 1.11
CA LEU A 886 20.98 -47.60 0.32
C LEU A 886 21.28 -47.52 -1.18
N PRO A 887 20.55 -48.26 -2.05
CA PRO A 887 20.70 -48.14 -3.50
C PRO A 887 20.37 -46.74 -4.02
N SER A 888 19.34 -46.12 -3.44
CA SER A 888 18.93 -44.73 -3.69
C SER A 888 18.13 -44.22 -2.50
N LEU A 889 18.20 -42.92 -2.20
CA LEU A 889 17.41 -42.32 -1.13
C LEU A 889 15.98 -42.00 -1.59
N PRO A 890 14.94 -42.32 -0.80
CA PRO A 890 13.54 -42.07 -1.18
C PRO A 890 13.21 -40.58 -1.14
N ARG A 891 12.73 -40.04 -2.27
CA ARG A 891 12.34 -38.62 -2.43
C ARG A 891 10.85 -38.54 -2.80
N GLY A 892 10.15 -37.55 -2.26
CA GLY A 892 8.78 -37.23 -2.66
C GLY A 892 8.70 -36.53 -4.02
N ALA A 893 7.49 -36.27 -4.52
CA ALA A 893 7.24 -35.61 -5.82
C ALA A 893 7.89 -34.22 -5.97
N ASN A 894 8.18 -33.54 -4.85
CA ASN A 894 8.91 -32.26 -4.81
C ASN A 894 10.44 -32.41 -4.70
N GLY A 895 10.96 -33.64 -4.80
CA GLY A 895 12.39 -33.97 -4.69
C GLY A 895 12.95 -33.96 -3.26
N LYS A 896 12.13 -33.69 -2.24
CA LYS A 896 12.58 -33.65 -0.83
C LYS A 896 12.57 -35.02 -0.18
N ILE A 897 13.47 -35.23 0.77
CA ILE A 897 13.53 -36.44 1.60
C ILE A 897 12.85 -36.13 2.92
N ALA A 898 11.86 -36.94 3.30
CA ALA A 898 11.23 -36.84 4.61
C ALA A 898 12.10 -37.55 5.65
N ARG A 899 13.06 -36.83 6.26
CA ARG A 899 14.05 -37.39 7.20
C ARG A 899 13.44 -38.23 8.32
N ARG A 900 12.30 -37.80 8.87
CA ARG A 900 11.62 -38.50 9.98
C ARG A 900 11.00 -39.83 9.53
N ALA A 901 10.29 -39.85 8.41
CA ALA A 901 9.74 -41.07 7.84
C ALA A 901 10.85 -42.06 7.43
N LEU A 902 11.97 -41.53 6.90
CA LEU A 902 13.16 -42.33 6.62
C LEU A 902 13.75 -42.91 7.91
N ALA A 903 13.89 -42.11 8.96
CA ALA A 903 14.37 -42.58 10.26
C ALA A 903 13.46 -43.67 10.82
N GLU A 904 12.14 -43.48 10.83
CA GLU A 904 11.15 -44.48 11.27
C GLU A 904 11.32 -45.78 10.48
N THR A 905 11.37 -45.71 9.14
CA THR A 905 11.55 -46.90 8.28
C THR A 905 12.88 -47.64 8.54
N LEU A 906 13.97 -46.91 8.76
CA LEU A 906 15.31 -47.49 8.97
C LEU A 906 15.58 -47.91 10.43
N LEU A 907 14.77 -47.42 11.37
CA LEU A 907 14.80 -47.79 12.78
C LEU A 907 13.84 -48.95 13.10
N GLU A 908 12.78 -49.14 12.32
CA GLU A 908 11.81 -50.24 12.47
C GLU A 908 12.24 -51.55 11.77
N ALA A 909 13.29 -51.56 10.95
CA ALA A 909 13.80 -52.80 10.35
C ALA A 909 14.26 -53.77 11.46
N PRO A 910 13.59 -54.92 11.67
CA PRO A 910 14.04 -55.91 12.62
C PRO A 910 15.36 -56.50 12.12
N THR A 911 16.34 -56.59 13.01
CA THR A 911 17.53 -57.45 12.86
C THR A 911 17.16 -58.90 12.64
#